data_AF-A0A1X7UF23-F1
#
_entry.id   AF-A0A1X7UF23-F1
#
_cell.length_a   1.000
_cell.length_b   1.000
_cell.length_c   1.000
_cell.angle_alpha   90.00
_cell.angle_beta   90.00
_cell.angle_gamma   90.00
#
_symmetry.space_group_name_H-M   'P 1'
#
loop_
_entity.id
_entity.type
_entity.pdbx_description
1 polymer ?
#
loop_
_entity_poly.entity_id
_entity_poly.type
_entity_poly.pdbx_seq_one_letter_code
_entity_poly.pdbx_strand_id
1 'polypeptide(L)'
;MSFDEVKDRLSRSLPPYFVAAYQKLLYVIDIKLAPQVLDPAARFKKVFQEHQSKRSEAEALAYAHAILAGLGWEELDDLEVFVDKTVQIDDSLTEELKRFEKFEHVVYSTLRPFGVQFDGYQISRYLLAVKVVLKNFSLDTEDFVECFLPLENKLGSCSRAVAFTIAVLERSSWGRTRTLKQFASPDFDLNTEYPKVDLCLTVADYYGSMSEKEFSSAKLITSIVHLDRRNVNRYNPVNFTILLLQQNIITVGDVSNIEDKSKSSIFIQDYKERCRGILASSSHKTVMKTKPASLTASIKERHTKMKDDFNFLLMFAASEALKKKSLDEVKSCLKNKVKNEVEAILDAVSLAKFLQRYCFLSNFSLLKYMTDDLNLKESKSTIEKLAKERDAFNSEVLAKDFATEGIIDHKIKNNYHVEMVVVTSWSPSEVTLARFQKCITEEFKDEDLSMFVALRAVHQSWLTFICTIPFLCVDAIRRVANEIRLAGIESIAINHEALPSFYGREIRTQQQVPDAAIIPPPIPPPELFPKKGDKSYEKDLPNDATKDIVKDIKILLMTATENELRGVLGYLKPLDSAKKIIEAFVNKSTWIYIGKYGKHSVVVGRSAYGKSQQGGLDAYAVTKKIMETDLFEPKYIIAVGVCYGMNQSQVQLGDVIVSDMIIDLSTYRKEPASIAARRAQPPAGVTLLSLFGNTSEFKMKHSDKENAEMVEVHCGPIVSSSVLVDDAEFKKQLKEVRPGALGGEMEGTGIFRAASDVHHKVDAIVIKAVGDWADGKKDECKGWKDFASHAAATYVHYHLDNVPADALN
;
A
#
# COMPACT_ATOMS: atom_id res chain seq x y z
N MET A 1 -14.34 -31.37 -34.27
CA MET A 1 -15.23 -30.91 -33.19
C MET A 1 -16.61 -30.75 -33.78
N SER A 2 -17.66 -31.26 -33.17
CA SER A 2 -19.04 -31.00 -33.62
C SER A 2 -19.43 -29.55 -33.33
N PHE A 3 -20.42 -29.01 -34.05
CA PHE A 3 -20.87 -27.65 -33.78
C PHE A 3 -21.47 -27.48 -32.36
N ASP A 4 -22.10 -28.53 -31.82
CA ASP A 4 -22.58 -28.55 -30.44
C ASP A 4 -21.42 -28.49 -29.42
N GLU A 5 -20.29 -29.15 -29.69
CA GLU A 5 -19.09 -29.05 -28.87
C GLU A 5 -18.49 -27.64 -28.90
N VAL A 6 -18.50 -26.97 -30.06
CA VAL A 6 -18.02 -25.57 -30.20
C VAL A 6 -18.90 -24.61 -29.39
N LYS A 7 -20.23 -24.74 -29.46
CA LYS A 7 -21.17 -23.95 -28.65
C LYS A 7 -20.98 -24.16 -27.15
N ASP A 8 -20.76 -25.41 -26.73
CA ASP A 8 -20.52 -25.75 -25.32
C ASP A 8 -19.18 -25.24 -24.82
N ARG A 9 -18.17 -25.17 -25.68
CA ARG A 9 -16.88 -24.58 -25.34
C ARG A 9 -16.99 -23.05 -25.22
N LEU A 10 -17.57 -22.39 -26.23
CA LEU A 10 -17.81 -20.94 -26.21
C LEU A 10 -18.65 -20.53 -24.99
N SER A 11 -19.64 -21.33 -24.58
CA SER A 11 -20.46 -21.00 -23.41
C SER A 11 -19.71 -21.06 -22.09
N ARG A 12 -18.60 -21.81 -22.04
CA ARG A 12 -17.73 -21.91 -20.86
C ARG A 12 -16.65 -20.84 -20.85
N SER A 13 -16.13 -20.44 -22.01
CA SER A 13 -15.03 -19.47 -22.12
C SER A 13 -15.49 -18.03 -22.29
N LEU A 14 -16.65 -17.79 -22.92
CA LEU A 14 -17.07 -16.44 -23.32
C LEU A 14 -17.49 -15.59 -22.10
N PRO A 15 -16.83 -14.43 -21.85
CA PRO A 15 -17.15 -13.57 -20.72
C PRO A 15 -18.59 -13.02 -20.76
N PRO A 16 -19.20 -12.74 -19.58
CA PRO A 16 -20.52 -12.12 -19.50
C PRO A 16 -20.70 -10.84 -20.33
N TYR A 17 -19.64 -10.06 -20.49
CA TYR A 17 -19.61 -8.85 -21.32
C TYR A 17 -20.01 -9.12 -22.77
N PHE A 18 -19.40 -10.12 -23.42
CA PHE A 18 -19.67 -10.43 -24.82
C PHE A 18 -21.10 -10.93 -25.02
N VAL A 19 -21.62 -11.71 -24.08
CA VAL A 19 -23.02 -12.18 -24.16
C VAL A 19 -24.01 -11.01 -24.06
N ALA A 20 -23.75 -10.05 -23.17
CA ALA A 20 -24.59 -8.86 -23.05
C ALA A 20 -24.49 -7.94 -24.29
N ALA A 21 -23.28 -7.75 -24.81
CA ALA A 21 -23.04 -6.97 -26.02
C ALA A 21 -23.71 -7.63 -27.24
N TYR A 22 -23.62 -8.95 -27.37
CA TYR A 22 -24.26 -9.74 -28.41
C TYR A 22 -25.78 -9.54 -28.42
N GLN A 23 -26.44 -9.66 -27.27
CA GLN A 23 -27.88 -9.41 -27.15
C GLN A 23 -28.27 -7.97 -27.53
N LYS A 24 -27.46 -6.98 -27.11
CA LYS A 24 -27.68 -5.57 -27.43
C LYS A 24 -27.53 -5.27 -28.91
N LEU A 25 -26.52 -5.87 -29.57
CA LEU A 25 -26.25 -5.67 -30.99
C LEU A 25 -27.28 -6.36 -31.88
N LEU A 26 -27.78 -7.54 -31.49
CA LEU A 26 -28.89 -8.18 -32.19
C LEU A 26 -30.19 -7.37 -32.14
N TYR A 27 -30.39 -6.57 -31.08
CA TYR A 27 -31.55 -5.68 -30.99
C TYR A 27 -31.55 -4.59 -32.08
N VAL A 28 -30.37 -4.15 -32.54
CA VAL A 28 -30.22 -3.12 -33.59
C VAL A 28 -30.86 -3.55 -34.91
N ILE A 29 -30.87 -4.87 -35.17
CA ILE A 29 -31.44 -5.50 -36.36
C ILE A 29 -32.79 -6.19 -36.07
N ASP A 30 -33.52 -5.68 -35.06
CA ASP A 30 -34.84 -6.14 -34.63
C ASP A 30 -34.91 -7.60 -34.13
N ILE A 31 -33.78 -8.22 -33.77
CA ILE A 31 -33.73 -9.55 -33.17
C ILE A 31 -33.77 -9.42 -31.65
N LYS A 32 -34.98 -9.45 -31.09
CA LYS A 32 -35.22 -9.29 -29.64
C LYS A 32 -35.09 -10.62 -28.90
N LEU A 33 -34.01 -10.84 -28.16
CA LEU A 33 -33.88 -12.04 -27.32
C LEU A 33 -34.44 -11.81 -25.91
N ALA A 34 -34.99 -12.84 -25.27
CA ALA A 34 -35.50 -12.76 -23.92
C ALA A 34 -34.37 -12.45 -22.92
N PRO A 35 -34.62 -11.67 -21.86
CA PRO A 35 -33.67 -11.51 -20.76
C PRO A 35 -33.49 -12.85 -20.04
N GLN A 36 -32.37 -13.50 -20.26
CA GLN A 36 -32.09 -14.81 -19.66
C GLN A 36 -31.32 -14.62 -18.33
N VAL A 37 -31.91 -15.04 -17.20
CA VAL A 37 -31.20 -15.16 -15.91
C VAL A 37 -30.55 -16.55 -15.89
N LEU A 38 -29.27 -16.63 -16.23
CA LEU A 38 -28.60 -17.91 -16.46
C LEU A 38 -27.30 -18.07 -15.68
N ASP A 39 -27.06 -19.33 -15.33
CA ASP A 39 -25.76 -19.90 -14.98
C ASP A 39 -24.70 -19.47 -16.02
N PRO A 40 -23.54 -18.93 -15.61
CA PRO A 40 -22.47 -18.52 -16.51
C PRO A 40 -22.11 -19.58 -17.57
N ALA A 41 -22.12 -20.86 -17.22
CA ALA A 41 -21.68 -21.95 -18.11
C ALA A 41 -22.67 -22.29 -19.26
N ALA A 42 -23.94 -21.89 -19.14
CA ALA A 42 -24.98 -22.17 -20.15
C ALA A 42 -25.45 -20.91 -20.88
N ARG A 43 -24.84 -19.75 -20.58
CA ARG A 43 -25.40 -18.44 -20.92
C ARG A 43 -25.39 -18.18 -22.42
N PHE A 44 -24.27 -18.39 -23.09
CA PHE A 44 -24.19 -18.15 -24.54
C PHE A 44 -24.98 -19.20 -25.34
N LYS A 45 -24.86 -20.49 -25.01
CA LYS A 45 -25.59 -21.59 -25.69
C LYS A 45 -27.07 -21.28 -25.84
N LYS A 46 -27.73 -20.86 -24.76
CA LYS A 46 -29.18 -20.57 -24.78
C LYS A 46 -29.50 -19.30 -25.57
N VAL A 47 -28.70 -18.25 -25.40
CA VAL A 47 -28.87 -16.99 -26.16
C VAL A 47 -28.71 -17.25 -27.66
N PHE A 48 -27.74 -18.08 -28.05
CA PHE A 48 -27.50 -18.46 -29.42
C PHE A 48 -28.61 -19.38 -29.96
N GLN A 49 -29.07 -20.38 -29.20
CA GLN A 49 -30.22 -21.22 -29.58
C GLN A 49 -31.50 -20.38 -29.80
N GLU A 50 -31.72 -19.36 -28.97
CA GLU A 50 -32.86 -18.45 -29.16
C GLU A 50 -32.70 -17.64 -30.44
N HIS A 51 -31.49 -17.14 -30.75
CA HIS A 51 -31.22 -16.48 -32.02
C HIS A 51 -31.44 -17.42 -33.23
N GLN A 52 -30.95 -18.65 -33.16
CA GLN A 52 -31.19 -19.71 -34.16
C GLN A 52 -32.68 -20.05 -34.34
N SER A 53 -33.55 -19.78 -33.37
CA SER A 53 -34.99 -19.98 -33.55
C SER A 53 -35.68 -18.83 -34.29
N LYS A 54 -35.01 -17.67 -34.42
CA LYS A 54 -35.52 -16.44 -35.08
C LYS A 54 -34.93 -16.21 -36.47
N ARG A 55 -33.83 -16.89 -36.79
CA ARG A 55 -33.08 -16.82 -38.06
C ARG A 55 -32.62 -18.23 -38.45
N SER A 56 -32.12 -18.41 -39.67
CA SER A 56 -31.50 -19.69 -40.02
C SER A 56 -30.23 -19.95 -39.20
N GLU A 57 -29.83 -21.22 -39.08
CA GLU A 57 -28.58 -21.58 -38.39
C GLU A 57 -27.36 -20.91 -39.04
N ALA A 58 -27.31 -20.84 -40.37
CA ALA A 58 -26.26 -20.18 -41.13
C ALA A 58 -26.18 -18.66 -40.83
N GLU A 59 -27.33 -17.98 -40.79
CA GLU A 59 -27.38 -16.56 -40.44
C GLU A 59 -26.96 -16.32 -39.00
N ALA A 60 -27.51 -17.06 -38.04
CA ALA A 60 -27.19 -16.86 -36.63
C ALA A 60 -25.69 -16.99 -36.35
N LEU A 61 -25.04 -17.91 -37.06
CA LEU A 61 -23.61 -18.20 -36.98
C LEU A 61 -22.76 -17.09 -37.62
N ALA A 62 -23.14 -16.60 -38.80
CA ALA A 62 -22.49 -15.47 -39.45
C ALA A 62 -22.56 -14.19 -38.59
N TYR A 63 -23.72 -13.90 -38.00
CA TYR A 63 -23.91 -12.77 -37.09
C TYR A 63 -23.12 -12.94 -35.78
N ALA A 64 -23.08 -14.14 -35.21
CA ALA A 64 -22.26 -14.42 -34.02
C ALA A 64 -20.77 -14.19 -34.29
N HIS A 65 -20.27 -14.71 -35.41
CA HIS A 65 -18.89 -14.49 -35.81
C HIS A 65 -18.59 -13.00 -36.02
N ALA A 66 -19.43 -12.28 -36.77
CA ALA A 66 -19.24 -10.85 -37.04
C ALA A 66 -19.23 -10.01 -35.76
N ILE A 67 -20.16 -10.25 -34.83
CA ILE A 67 -20.24 -9.51 -33.58
C ILE A 67 -19.05 -9.81 -32.67
N LEU A 68 -18.72 -11.08 -32.48
CA LEU A 68 -17.60 -11.47 -31.62
C LEU A 68 -16.27 -10.94 -32.17
N ALA A 69 -16.04 -11.05 -33.48
CA ALA A 69 -14.88 -10.47 -34.15
C ALA A 69 -14.83 -8.94 -34.00
N GLY A 70 -15.96 -8.25 -34.23
CA GLY A 70 -16.04 -6.79 -34.12
C GLY A 70 -15.78 -6.26 -32.71
N LEU A 71 -16.15 -7.03 -31.68
CA LEU A 71 -15.87 -6.71 -30.28
C LEU A 71 -14.42 -7.04 -29.85
N GLY A 72 -13.67 -7.76 -30.69
CA GLY A 72 -12.28 -8.16 -30.42
C GLY A 72 -12.15 -9.47 -29.64
N TRP A 73 -13.04 -10.45 -29.84
CA TRP A 73 -12.84 -11.82 -29.35
C TRP A 73 -11.89 -12.58 -30.28
N GLU A 74 -10.82 -13.15 -29.73
CA GLU A 74 -9.72 -13.73 -30.54
C GLU A 74 -9.87 -15.24 -30.79
N GLU A 75 -10.58 -15.97 -29.92
CA GLU A 75 -10.75 -17.43 -30.02
C GLU A 75 -11.89 -17.81 -30.99
N LEU A 76 -11.77 -17.42 -32.27
CA LEU A 76 -12.80 -17.58 -33.30
C LEU A 76 -12.55 -18.73 -34.28
N ASP A 77 -11.35 -19.30 -34.32
CA ASP A 77 -10.96 -20.31 -35.31
C ASP A 77 -11.96 -21.49 -35.41
N ASP A 78 -12.45 -21.96 -34.26
CA ASP A 78 -13.42 -23.05 -34.22
C ASP A 78 -14.83 -22.65 -34.64
N LEU A 79 -15.15 -21.35 -34.63
CA LEU A 79 -16.43 -20.83 -35.12
C LEU A 79 -16.35 -20.51 -36.62
N GLU A 80 -15.23 -19.97 -37.11
CA GLU A 80 -15.05 -19.54 -38.51
C GLU A 80 -15.28 -20.69 -39.49
N VAL A 81 -14.89 -21.92 -39.16
CA VAL A 81 -15.06 -23.12 -40.01
C VAL A 81 -16.52 -23.40 -40.36
N PHE A 82 -17.47 -22.96 -39.54
CA PHE A 82 -18.91 -23.17 -39.76
C PHE A 82 -19.62 -21.95 -40.36
N VAL A 83 -18.91 -20.85 -40.60
CA VAL A 83 -19.50 -19.61 -41.12
C VAL A 83 -19.73 -19.73 -42.62
N ASP A 84 -20.99 -19.57 -43.03
CA ASP A 84 -21.34 -19.39 -44.44
C ASP A 84 -20.99 -17.97 -44.89
N LYS A 85 -19.90 -17.85 -45.68
CA LYS A 85 -19.41 -16.57 -46.21
C LYS A 85 -20.35 -15.92 -47.24
N THR A 86 -21.42 -16.59 -47.65
CA THR A 86 -22.44 -16.02 -48.54
C THR A 86 -23.49 -15.18 -47.81
N VAL A 87 -23.59 -15.32 -46.48
CA VAL A 87 -24.52 -14.52 -45.67
C VAL A 87 -24.02 -13.08 -45.56
N GLN A 88 -24.85 -12.12 -45.97
CA GLN A 88 -24.56 -10.70 -45.81
C GLN A 88 -24.97 -10.20 -44.42
N ILE A 89 -24.06 -9.49 -43.75
CA ILE A 89 -24.29 -8.85 -42.46
C ILE A 89 -24.88 -7.46 -42.69
N ASP A 90 -25.93 -7.13 -41.93
CA ASP A 90 -26.62 -5.83 -42.02
C ASP A 90 -25.66 -4.64 -41.77
N ASP A 91 -25.73 -3.62 -42.62
CA ASP A 91 -24.89 -2.42 -42.54
C ASP A 91 -25.12 -1.65 -41.22
N SER A 92 -26.34 -1.66 -40.68
CA SER A 92 -26.66 -0.99 -39.41
C SER A 92 -25.92 -1.61 -38.23
N LEU A 93 -25.77 -2.93 -38.23
CA LEU A 93 -24.97 -3.64 -37.24
C LEU A 93 -23.48 -3.29 -37.39
N THR A 94 -22.99 -3.24 -38.63
CA THR A 94 -21.61 -2.89 -38.92
C THR A 94 -21.26 -1.48 -38.47
N GLU A 95 -22.18 -0.52 -38.66
CA GLU A 95 -21.99 0.87 -38.21
C GLU A 95 -22.06 1.00 -36.69
N GLU A 96 -22.97 0.28 -36.03
CA GLU A 96 -23.05 0.29 -34.57
C GLU A 96 -21.81 -0.37 -33.93
N LEU A 97 -21.27 -1.45 -34.53
CA LEU A 97 -20.02 -2.08 -34.08
C LEU A 97 -18.84 -1.10 -34.08
N LYS A 98 -18.76 -0.16 -35.04
CA LYS A 98 -17.69 0.87 -35.06
C LYS A 98 -17.75 1.82 -33.86
N ARG A 99 -18.90 1.94 -33.19
CA ARG A 99 -19.09 2.81 -32.01
C ARG A 99 -18.77 2.11 -30.70
N PHE A 100 -18.63 0.78 -30.70
CA PHE A 100 -18.25 0.04 -29.50
C PHE A 100 -16.75 0.16 -29.27
N GLU A 101 -16.37 0.43 -28.02
CA GLU A 101 -14.99 0.28 -27.61
C GLU A 101 -14.59 -1.20 -27.67
N LYS A 102 -13.37 -1.46 -28.16
CA LYS A 102 -12.80 -2.81 -28.18
C LYS A 102 -12.71 -3.38 -26.76
N PHE A 103 -12.91 -4.68 -26.63
CA PHE A 103 -12.93 -5.38 -25.34
C PHE A 103 -11.74 -5.04 -24.44
N GLU A 104 -10.51 -5.14 -24.97
CA GLU A 104 -9.30 -4.82 -24.22
C GLU A 104 -9.30 -3.38 -23.67
N HIS A 105 -9.74 -2.40 -24.46
CA HIS A 105 -9.77 -1.00 -24.03
C HIS A 105 -10.69 -0.79 -22.82
N VAL A 106 -11.85 -1.45 -22.82
CA VAL A 106 -12.80 -1.45 -21.70
C VAL A 106 -12.21 -2.14 -20.47
N VAL A 107 -11.46 -3.22 -20.67
CA VAL A 107 -10.75 -3.93 -19.59
C VAL A 107 -9.67 -3.04 -18.97
N TYR A 108 -8.77 -2.45 -19.78
CA TYR A 108 -7.69 -1.58 -19.32
C TYR A 108 -8.20 -0.33 -18.61
N SER A 109 -9.26 0.30 -19.11
CA SER A 109 -9.89 1.45 -18.46
C SER A 109 -10.53 1.09 -17.12
N THR A 110 -11.01 -0.16 -16.97
CA THR A 110 -11.52 -0.68 -15.70
C THR A 110 -10.40 -1.07 -14.73
N LEU A 111 -9.30 -1.64 -15.21
CA LEU A 111 -8.17 -2.10 -14.38
C LEU A 111 -7.33 -0.97 -13.81
N ARG A 112 -7.17 0.14 -14.55
CA ARG A 112 -6.35 1.29 -14.11
C ARG A 112 -6.76 1.87 -12.74
N PRO A 113 -8.05 2.15 -12.44
CA PRO A 113 -8.47 2.60 -11.11
C PRO A 113 -8.45 1.50 -10.04
N PHE A 114 -8.33 0.22 -10.41
CA PHE A 114 -8.20 -0.89 -9.46
C PHE A 114 -6.82 -0.93 -8.83
N GLY A 115 -5.76 -0.78 -9.64
CA GLY A 115 -4.37 -0.81 -9.17
C GLY A 115 -4.09 0.22 -8.06
N VAL A 116 -4.71 1.39 -8.14
CA VAL A 116 -4.57 2.50 -7.17
C VAL A 116 -5.17 2.16 -5.79
N GLN A 117 -6.10 1.21 -5.73
CA GLN A 117 -6.81 0.84 -4.49
C GLN A 117 -6.11 -0.26 -3.69
N PHE A 118 -5.09 -0.91 -4.25
CA PHE A 118 -4.37 -1.99 -3.58
C PHE A 118 -3.35 -1.43 -2.59
N ASP A 119 -3.25 -2.07 -1.42
CA ASP A 119 -2.15 -1.82 -0.51
C ASP A 119 -0.89 -2.59 -0.95
N GLY A 120 0.24 -2.28 -0.31
CA GLY A 120 1.53 -2.92 -0.64
C GLY A 120 1.52 -4.44 -0.47
N TYR A 121 0.63 -4.99 0.37
CA TYR A 121 0.50 -6.42 0.57
C TYR A 121 -0.25 -7.09 -0.60
N GLN A 122 -1.35 -6.51 -1.09
CA GLN A 122 -2.03 -7.03 -2.28
C GLN A 122 -1.17 -6.91 -3.54
N ILE A 123 -0.47 -5.78 -3.72
CA ILE A 123 0.46 -5.59 -4.85
C ILE A 123 1.56 -6.65 -4.80
N SER A 124 2.21 -6.84 -3.65
CA SER A 124 3.28 -7.83 -3.48
C SER A 124 2.85 -9.26 -3.83
N ARG A 125 1.62 -9.64 -3.46
CA ARG A 125 1.06 -10.97 -3.79
C ARG A 125 0.69 -11.12 -5.25
N TYR A 126 0.10 -10.08 -5.83
CA TYR A 126 -0.20 -10.07 -7.26
C TYR A 126 1.09 -10.21 -8.08
N LEU A 127 2.12 -9.43 -7.75
CA LEU A 127 3.44 -9.51 -8.37
C LEU A 127 4.07 -10.90 -8.20
N LEU A 128 4.00 -11.50 -7.00
CA LEU A 128 4.45 -12.88 -6.78
C LEU A 128 3.78 -13.85 -7.75
N ALA A 129 2.45 -13.78 -7.86
CA ALA A 129 1.68 -14.66 -8.73
C ALA A 129 2.07 -14.48 -10.21
N VAL A 130 2.16 -13.24 -10.67
CA VAL A 130 2.56 -12.91 -12.06
C VAL A 130 3.99 -13.38 -12.34
N LYS A 131 4.95 -13.16 -11.43
CA LYS A 131 6.34 -13.62 -11.55
C LYS A 131 6.44 -15.13 -11.76
N VAL A 132 5.63 -15.90 -11.04
CA VAL A 132 5.57 -17.37 -11.16
C VAL A 132 5.04 -17.79 -12.53
N VAL A 133 3.99 -17.13 -13.04
CA VAL A 133 3.39 -17.42 -14.36
C VAL A 133 4.34 -17.08 -15.51
N LEU A 134 4.94 -15.90 -15.47
CA LEU A 134 5.89 -15.43 -16.48
C LEU A 134 7.22 -16.20 -16.43
N LYS A 135 7.46 -16.97 -15.35
CA LYS A 135 8.77 -17.56 -15.01
C LYS A 135 9.87 -16.51 -14.88
N ASN A 136 9.49 -15.23 -14.82
CA ASN A 136 10.40 -14.11 -14.64
C ASN A 136 10.30 -13.65 -13.19
N PHE A 137 11.21 -14.14 -12.37
CA PHE A 137 11.28 -13.83 -10.95
C PHE A 137 11.82 -12.43 -10.64
N SER A 138 12.32 -11.74 -11.68
CA SER A 138 12.89 -10.39 -11.65
C SER A 138 12.05 -9.43 -12.49
N LEU A 139 10.72 -9.45 -12.31
CA LEU A 139 9.90 -8.36 -12.83
C LEU A 139 10.29 -7.06 -12.10
N ASP A 140 10.84 -6.09 -12.84
CA ASP A 140 11.38 -4.81 -12.36
C ASP A 140 10.31 -3.69 -12.33
N THR A 141 9.05 -4.07 -12.18
CA THR A 141 7.94 -3.12 -12.01
C THR A 141 7.10 -3.56 -10.82
N GLU A 142 6.74 -2.59 -9.98
CA GLU A 142 5.75 -2.76 -8.90
C GLU A 142 4.36 -2.26 -9.33
N ASP A 143 4.21 -1.81 -10.58
CA ASP A 143 2.93 -1.31 -11.09
C ASP A 143 2.03 -2.47 -11.52
N PHE A 144 0.83 -2.49 -10.93
CA PHE A 144 -0.19 -3.50 -11.19
C PHE A 144 -0.60 -3.60 -12.66
N VAL A 145 -0.73 -2.46 -13.36
CA VAL A 145 -1.20 -2.39 -14.75
C VAL A 145 -0.07 -2.79 -15.70
N GLU A 146 1.16 -2.37 -15.42
CA GLU A 146 2.33 -2.77 -16.22
C GLU A 146 2.57 -4.29 -16.19
N CYS A 147 2.15 -4.96 -15.11
CA CYS A 147 2.22 -6.41 -14.98
C CYS A 147 1.12 -7.15 -15.75
N PHE A 148 0.01 -6.49 -16.06
CA PHE A 148 -1.15 -7.11 -16.68
C PHE A 148 -0.87 -7.47 -18.15
N LEU A 149 -0.23 -6.59 -18.92
CA LEU A 149 0.04 -6.83 -20.35
C LEU A 149 0.97 -8.04 -20.59
N PRO A 150 2.09 -8.21 -19.87
CA PRO A 150 2.89 -9.44 -19.97
C PRO A 150 2.12 -10.69 -19.55
N LEU A 151 1.26 -10.60 -18.52
CA LEU A 151 0.41 -11.70 -18.07
C LEU A 151 -0.59 -12.12 -19.15
N GLU A 152 -1.27 -11.14 -19.77
CA GLU A 152 -2.18 -11.33 -20.91
C GLU A 152 -1.48 -12.07 -22.05
N ASN A 153 -0.32 -11.58 -22.49
CA ASN A 153 0.49 -12.23 -23.52
C ASN A 153 0.86 -13.67 -23.15
N LYS A 154 1.11 -13.95 -21.87
CA LYS A 154 1.50 -15.28 -21.40
C LYS A 154 0.34 -16.25 -21.35
N LEU A 155 -0.84 -15.76 -20.97
CA LEU A 155 -2.07 -16.55 -20.88
C LEU A 155 -2.76 -16.70 -22.25
N GLY A 156 -2.37 -15.87 -23.22
CA GLY A 156 -2.89 -15.87 -24.59
C GLY A 156 -4.33 -15.39 -24.68
N SER A 157 -4.85 -14.72 -23.64
CA SER A 157 -6.24 -14.29 -23.58
C SER A 157 -6.45 -13.25 -22.48
N CYS A 158 -6.97 -12.09 -22.88
CA CYS A 158 -7.29 -10.98 -21.99
C CYS A 158 -8.27 -11.40 -20.88
N SER A 159 -9.33 -12.15 -21.23
CA SER A 159 -10.34 -12.60 -20.27
C SER A 159 -9.78 -13.57 -19.23
N ARG A 160 -8.82 -14.41 -19.64
CA ARG A 160 -8.11 -15.34 -18.75
C ARG A 160 -7.14 -14.58 -17.83
N ALA A 161 -6.51 -13.51 -18.30
CA ALA A 161 -5.71 -12.62 -17.45
C ALA A 161 -6.54 -11.85 -16.42
N VAL A 162 -7.75 -11.41 -16.78
CA VAL A 162 -8.70 -10.85 -15.80
C VAL A 162 -9.10 -11.91 -14.78
N ALA A 163 -9.43 -13.13 -15.21
CA ALA A 163 -9.82 -14.21 -14.30
C ALA A 163 -8.70 -14.59 -13.32
N PHE A 164 -7.46 -14.71 -13.82
CA PHE A 164 -6.27 -14.90 -12.99
C PHE A 164 -6.14 -13.78 -11.94
N THR A 165 -6.29 -12.53 -12.38
CA THR A 165 -6.17 -11.37 -11.51
C THR A 165 -7.22 -11.40 -10.39
N ILE A 166 -8.48 -11.70 -10.71
CA ILE A 166 -9.55 -11.85 -9.71
C ILE A 166 -9.21 -12.96 -8.73
N ALA A 167 -8.79 -14.13 -9.21
CA ALA A 167 -8.51 -15.28 -8.36
C ALA A 167 -7.38 -14.98 -7.35
N VAL A 168 -6.30 -14.32 -7.79
CA VAL A 168 -5.18 -13.93 -6.92
C VAL A 168 -5.60 -12.89 -5.89
N LEU A 169 -6.39 -11.88 -6.30
CA LEU A 169 -6.87 -10.83 -5.41
C LEU A 169 -7.83 -11.38 -4.35
N GLU A 170 -8.81 -12.20 -4.73
CA GLU A 170 -9.74 -12.82 -3.79
C GLU A 170 -9.02 -13.78 -2.84
N ARG A 171 -8.03 -14.55 -3.32
CA ARG A 171 -7.15 -15.39 -2.48
C ARG A 171 -6.33 -14.58 -1.48
N SER A 172 -6.08 -13.31 -1.80
CA SER A 172 -5.41 -12.32 -0.95
C SER A 172 -6.38 -11.52 -0.07
N SER A 173 -7.64 -11.98 0.08
CA SER A 173 -8.73 -11.34 0.84
C SER A 173 -9.24 -10.01 0.27
N TRP A 174 -9.00 -9.73 -1.01
CA TRP A 174 -9.54 -8.55 -1.69
C TRP A 174 -10.81 -8.89 -2.49
N GLY A 175 -11.97 -8.60 -1.89
CA GLY A 175 -13.28 -8.98 -2.44
C GLY A 175 -13.96 -7.95 -3.38
N ARG A 176 -13.33 -6.81 -3.69
CA ARG A 176 -13.95 -5.74 -4.50
C ARG A 176 -13.85 -5.98 -6.02
N THR A 177 -13.88 -7.22 -6.47
CA THR A 177 -13.64 -7.64 -7.87
C THR A 177 -14.90 -7.66 -8.75
N ARG A 178 -16.06 -7.28 -8.21
CA ARG A 178 -17.37 -7.43 -8.88
C ARG A 178 -17.42 -6.83 -10.29
N THR A 179 -16.81 -5.67 -10.51
CA THR A 179 -16.79 -5.00 -11.82
C THR A 179 -15.87 -5.67 -12.83
N LEU A 180 -14.88 -6.45 -12.38
CA LEU A 180 -13.98 -7.22 -13.25
C LEU A 180 -14.58 -8.56 -13.66
N LYS A 181 -15.46 -9.14 -12.83
CA LYS A 181 -16.08 -10.46 -13.09
C LYS A 181 -16.82 -10.56 -14.43
N GLN A 182 -17.31 -9.43 -14.97
CA GLN A 182 -17.98 -9.42 -16.27
C GLN A 182 -17.03 -9.63 -17.46
N PHE A 183 -15.72 -9.42 -17.26
CA PHE A 183 -14.68 -9.58 -18.29
C PHE A 183 -13.87 -10.87 -18.11
N ALA A 184 -14.04 -11.56 -16.98
CA ALA A 184 -13.30 -12.77 -16.65
C ALA A 184 -13.82 -14.00 -17.41
N SER A 185 -12.90 -14.88 -17.80
CA SER A 185 -13.22 -16.22 -18.30
C SER A 185 -13.93 -17.04 -17.20
N PRO A 186 -15.15 -17.56 -17.44
CA PRO A 186 -15.91 -18.31 -16.42
C PRO A 186 -15.34 -19.69 -16.06
N ASP A 187 -14.56 -20.28 -16.95
CA ASP A 187 -13.97 -21.62 -16.83
C ASP A 187 -12.60 -21.65 -16.14
N PHE A 188 -12.09 -20.49 -15.75
CA PHE A 188 -10.75 -20.37 -15.17
C PHE A 188 -10.72 -20.80 -13.69
N ASP A 189 -9.79 -21.70 -13.35
CA ASP A 189 -9.48 -22.07 -11.95
C ASP A 189 -7.98 -21.99 -11.67
N LEU A 190 -7.61 -21.05 -10.79
CA LEU A 190 -6.21 -20.81 -10.40
C LEU A 190 -5.54 -22.06 -9.82
N ASN A 191 -6.26 -22.85 -9.02
CA ASN A 191 -5.67 -23.99 -8.31
C ASN A 191 -5.31 -25.13 -9.26
N THR A 192 -6.16 -25.35 -10.27
CA THR A 192 -5.99 -26.42 -11.25
C THR A 192 -5.03 -26.02 -12.36
N GLU A 193 -5.13 -24.79 -12.87
CA GLU A 193 -4.33 -24.33 -14.01
C GLU A 193 -2.94 -23.83 -13.61
N TYR A 194 -2.83 -23.18 -12.44
CA TYR A 194 -1.58 -22.60 -11.94
C TYR A 194 -1.27 -23.04 -10.50
N PRO A 195 -1.13 -24.35 -10.23
CA PRO A 195 -0.93 -24.86 -8.87
C PRO A 195 0.36 -24.36 -8.19
N LYS A 196 1.37 -23.96 -8.97
CA LYS A 196 2.60 -23.32 -8.45
C LYS A 196 2.34 -21.91 -7.91
N VAL A 197 1.35 -21.20 -8.45
CA VAL A 197 0.94 -19.88 -7.95
C VAL A 197 0.24 -20.04 -6.61
N ASP A 198 -0.73 -20.96 -6.49
CA ASP A 198 -1.39 -21.23 -5.20
C ASP A 198 -0.40 -21.73 -4.13
N LEU A 199 0.58 -22.55 -4.53
CA LEU A 199 1.71 -22.93 -3.67
C LEU A 199 2.45 -21.70 -3.15
N CYS A 200 2.88 -20.81 -4.05
CA CYS A 200 3.64 -19.61 -3.66
C CYS A 200 2.80 -18.66 -2.81
N LEU A 201 1.52 -18.46 -3.12
CA LEU A 201 0.64 -17.64 -2.31
C LEU A 201 0.45 -18.24 -0.91
N THR A 202 0.33 -19.56 -0.81
CA THR A 202 0.23 -20.29 0.46
C THR A 202 1.51 -20.20 1.30
N VAL A 203 2.68 -20.32 0.66
CA VAL A 203 3.96 -20.19 1.37
C VAL A 203 4.26 -18.72 1.72
N ALA A 204 3.81 -17.78 0.91
CA ALA A 204 3.85 -16.36 1.26
C ALA A 204 2.91 -16.04 2.45
N ASP A 205 1.72 -16.68 2.52
CA ASP A 205 0.85 -16.63 3.71
C ASP A 205 1.57 -17.17 4.96
N TYR A 206 2.31 -18.26 4.79
CA TYR A 206 3.13 -18.85 5.85
C TYR A 206 4.11 -17.86 6.46
N TYR A 207 4.99 -17.32 5.63
CA TYR A 207 5.98 -16.38 6.11
C TYR A 207 5.40 -15.02 6.48
N GLY A 208 4.32 -14.58 5.83
CA GLY A 208 3.62 -13.33 6.14
C GLY A 208 2.92 -13.34 7.50
N SER A 209 2.64 -14.52 8.05
CA SER A 209 2.11 -14.67 9.41
C SER A 209 3.17 -14.61 10.52
N MET A 210 4.45 -14.64 10.16
CA MET A 210 5.58 -14.62 11.09
C MET A 210 6.02 -13.19 11.40
N SER A 211 6.54 -12.96 12.61
CA SER A 211 7.30 -11.74 12.91
C SER A 211 8.61 -11.68 12.10
N GLU A 212 9.20 -10.49 11.95
CA GLU A 212 10.48 -10.35 11.22
C GLU A 212 11.60 -11.23 11.80
N LYS A 213 11.62 -11.42 13.12
CA LYS A 213 12.58 -12.29 13.81
C LYS A 213 12.34 -13.76 13.47
N GLU A 214 11.09 -14.23 13.56
CA GLU A 214 10.72 -15.61 13.21
C GLU A 214 10.99 -15.90 11.73
N PHE A 215 10.64 -14.97 10.85
CA PHE A 215 10.93 -15.10 9.43
C PHE A 215 12.44 -15.12 9.17
N SER A 216 13.23 -14.28 9.85
CA SER A 216 14.69 -14.29 9.73
C SER A 216 15.31 -15.60 10.24
N SER A 217 14.78 -16.15 11.33
CA SER A 217 15.18 -17.46 11.83
C SER A 217 14.78 -18.58 10.87
N ALA A 218 13.55 -18.57 10.34
CA ALA A 218 13.10 -19.54 9.36
C ALA A 218 13.97 -19.50 8.09
N LYS A 219 14.28 -18.29 7.58
CA LYS A 219 15.23 -18.10 6.48
C LYS A 219 16.59 -18.71 6.78
N LEU A 220 17.16 -18.42 7.95
CA LEU A 220 18.47 -18.93 8.35
C LEU A 220 18.47 -20.46 8.47
N ILE A 221 17.44 -21.04 9.10
CA ILE A 221 17.29 -22.50 9.25
C ILE A 221 17.16 -23.14 7.88
N THR A 222 16.22 -22.69 7.06
CA THR A 222 16.03 -23.20 5.70
C THR A 222 17.29 -23.03 4.85
N SER A 223 18.06 -21.94 5.06
CA SER A 223 19.35 -21.76 4.39
C SER A 223 20.39 -22.81 4.81
N ILE A 224 20.52 -23.05 6.11
CA ILE A 224 21.46 -24.03 6.66
C ILE A 224 21.09 -25.45 6.22
N VAL A 225 19.80 -25.77 6.21
CA VAL A 225 19.32 -27.14 5.98
C VAL A 225 19.16 -27.45 4.50
N HIS A 226 18.71 -26.48 3.68
CA HIS A 226 18.26 -26.74 2.31
C HIS A 226 18.93 -25.87 1.24
N LEU A 227 19.73 -24.85 1.58
CA LEU A 227 20.35 -23.93 0.60
C LEU A 227 21.87 -23.81 0.75
N ASP A 228 22.56 -24.83 1.27
CA ASP A 228 24.02 -24.86 1.42
C ASP A 228 24.59 -23.61 2.13
N ARG A 229 23.87 -23.10 3.15
CA ARG A 229 24.24 -21.89 3.92
C ARG A 229 24.32 -20.62 3.06
N ARG A 230 23.60 -20.55 1.94
CA ARG A 230 23.48 -19.35 1.10
C ARG A 230 22.98 -18.16 1.93
N ASN A 231 23.56 -16.98 1.73
CA ASN A 231 23.08 -15.78 2.40
C ASN A 231 21.68 -15.40 1.90
N VAL A 232 20.70 -15.43 2.82
CA VAL A 232 19.28 -15.16 2.55
C VAL A 232 18.75 -13.94 3.29
N ASN A 233 19.62 -13.15 3.93
CA ASN A 233 19.19 -12.05 4.80
C ASN A 233 18.37 -10.99 4.06
N ARG A 234 18.72 -10.72 2.79
CA ARG A 234 18.08 -9.71 1.94
C ARG A 234 16.72 -10.12 1.36
N TYR A 235 16.30 -11.38 1.53
CA TYR A 235 15.04 -11.86 0.96
C TYR A 235 13.86 -11.52 1.87
N ASN A 236 12.87 -10.79 1.35
CA ASN A 236 11.56 -10.62 1.97
C ASN A 236 10.71 -11.91 1.78
N PRO A 237 9.53 -12.06 2.43
CA PRO A 237 8.69 -13.27 2.34
C PRO A 237 8.38 -13.71 0.91
N VAL A 238 8.18 -12.76 0.00
CA VAL A 238 7.86 -13.00 -1.41
C VAL A 238 9.07 -13.55 -2.16
N ASN A 239 10.20 -12.84 -2.11
CA ASN A 239 11.43 -13.24 -2.79
C ASN A 239 12.00 -14.55 -2.21
N PHE A 240 11.82 -14.77 -0.91
CA PHE A 240 12.24 -16.00 -0.27
C PHE A 240 11.41 -17.19 -0.76
N THR A 241 10.08 -17.05 -0.82
CA THR A 241 9.19 -18.07 -1.39
C THR A 241 9.59 -18.46 -2.80
N ILE A 242 9.91 -17.47 -3.63
CA ILE A 242 10.42 -17.69 -5.00
C ILE A 242 11.70 -18.53 -5.00
N LEU A 243 12.66 -18.19 -4.14
CA LEU A 243 13.92 -18.93 -4.01
C LEU A 243 13.65 -20.40 -3.64
N LEU A 244 12.73 -20.66 -2.71
CA LEU A 244 12.37 -22.03 -2.30
C LEU A 244 11.78 -22.83 -3.45
N LEU A 245 10.92 -22.21 -4.26
CA LEU A 245 10.36 -22.86 -5.45
C LEU A 245 11.47 -23.18 -6.47
N GLN A 246 12.38 -22.24 -6.72
CA GLN A 246 13.47 -22.41 -7.69
C GLN A 246 14.45 -23.51 -7.30
N GLN A 247 14.71 -23.68 -6.00
CA GLN A 247 15.61 -24.71 -5.48
C GLN A 247 14.88 -26.05 -5.25
N ASN A 248 13.63 -26.19 -5.69
CA ASN A 248 12.78 -27.37 -5.49
C ASN A 248 12.64 -27.78 -4.01
N ILE A 249 12.74 -26.83 -3.08
CA ILE A 249 12.56 -27.07 -1.65
C ILE A 249 11.07 -27.25 -1.35
N ILE A 250 10.24 -26.44 -2.01
CA ILE A 250 8.78 -26.61 -2.03
C ILE A 250 8.34 -27.07 -3.42
N THR A 251 7.36 -27.96 -3.46
CA THR A 251 6.77 -28.45 -4.70
C THR A 251 5.26 -28.55 -4.57
N VAL A 252 4.57 -28.72 -5.71
CA VAL A 252 3.11 -28.77 -5.68
C VAL A 252 2.66 -29.99 -4.89
N GLY A 253 1.83 -29.77 -3.87
CA GLY A 253 1.35 -30.81 -2.96
C GLY A 253 2.30 -31.20 -1.83
N ASP A 254 3.56 -30.73 -1.83
CA ASP A 254 4.53 -31.01 -0.77
C ASP A 254 5.31 -29.76 -0.34
N VAL A 255 5.10 -29.39 0.93
CA VAL A 255 5.74 -28.26 1.61
C VAL A 255 6.46 -28.69 2.89
N SER A 256 6.69 -30.00 3.07
CA SER A 256 7.22 -30.59 4.30
C SER A 256 8.59 -30.04 4.71
N ASN A 257 9.41 -29.61 3.74
CA ASN A 257 10.74 -29.04 3.99
C ASN A 257 10.72 -27.65 4.67
N ILE A 258 9.60 -26.95 4.66
CA ILE A 258 9.45 -25.66 5.35
C ILE A 258 8.33 -25.67 6.39
N GLU A 259 7.58 -26.77 6.46
CA GLU A 259 6.58 -27.03 7.47
C GLU A 259 7.29 -27.34 8.79
N ASP A 260 7.30 -26.36 9.69
CA ASP A 260 7.73 -26.59 11.05
C ASP A 260 6.73 -27.54 11.71
N LYS A 261 7.19 -28.73 12.12
CA LYS A 261 6.37 -29.74 12.79
C LYS A 261 5.80 -29.25 14.14
N SER A 262 6.33 -28.15 14.69
CA SER A 262 5.83 -27.48 15.90
C SER A 262 4.84 -26.34 15.61
N LYS A 263 4.83 -25.77 14.38
CA LYS A 263 4.01 -24.63 13.95
C LYS A 263 3.31 -24.89 12.59
N SER A 264 2.65 -26.04 12.43
CA SER A 264 1.85 -26.32 11.23
C SER A 264 0.70 -25.31 11.10
N SER A 265 0.65 -24.58 9.99
CA SER A 265 -0.40 -23.57 9.77
C SER A 265 -1.59 -24.08 8.94
N ILE A 266 -2.78 -23.53 9.22
CA ILE A 266 -4.05 -23.91 8.58
C ILE A 266 -4.02 -23.78 7.05
N PHE A 267 -3.37 -22.75 6.50
CA PHE A 267 -3.29 -22.58 5.04
C PHE A 267 -2.43 -23.67 4.37
N ILE A 268 -1.44 -24.27 5.06
CA ILE A 268 -0.66 -25.40 4.54
C ILE A 268 -1.53 -26.66 4.49
N GLN A 269 -2.38 -26.86 5.50
CA GLN A 269 -3.33 -27.97 5.51
C GLN A 269 -4.38 -27.80 4.42
N ASP A 270 -4.99 -26.62 4.31
CA ASP A 270 -5.97 -26.32 3.27
C ASP A 270 -5.36 -26.48 1.87
N TYR A 271 -4.10 -26.06 1.68
CA TYR A 271 -3.37 -26.27 0.44
C TYR A 271 -3.19 -27.76 0.13
N LYS A 272 -2.74 -28.56 1.11
CA LYS A 272 -2.61 -30.01 0.95
C LYS A 272 -3.95 -30.67 0.62
N GLU A 273 -5.05 -30.24 1.24
CA GLU A 273 -6.41 -30.72 0.92
C GLU A 273 -6.82 -30.35 -0.51
N ARG A 274 -6.62 -29.10 -0.94
CA ARG A 274 -6.86 -28.67 -2.34
C ARG A 274 -6.04 -29.51 -3.33
N CYS A 275 -4.79 -29.84 -2.97
CA CYS A 275 -3.93 -30.69 -3.78
C CYS A 275 -4.30 -32.18 -3.75
N ARG A 276 -5.02 -32.70 -2.74
CA ARG A 276 -5.44 -34.11 -2.73
C ARG A 276 -6.36 -34.44 -3.90
N GLY A 277 -7.20 -33.50 -4.35
CA GLY A 277 -8.02 -33.66 -5.56
C GLY A 277 -7.18 -33.70 -6.85
N ILE A 278 -6.09 -32.92 -6.89
CA ILE A 278 -5.15 -32.82 -8.02
C ILE A 278 -4.24 -34.06 -8.10
N LEU A 279 -3.85 -34.62 -6.96
CA LEU A 279 -3.01 -35.82 -6.85
C LEU A 279 -3.83 -37.13 -6.97
N ALA A 280 -5.14 -37.09 -6.72
CA ALA A 280 -6.03 -38.25 -6.88
C ALA A 280 -6.26 -38.66 -8.35
N SER A 281 -5.89 -37.83 -9.33
CA SER A 281 -5.76 -38.26 -10.74
C SER A 281 -4.50 -39.09 -11.01
N SER A 282 -3.65 -39.31 -10.00
CA SER A 282 -2.50 -40.20 -10.05
C SER A 282 -2.44 -41.11 -8.81
N SER A 283 -2.91 -42.34 -9.00
CA SER A 283 -2.66 -43.56 -8.21
C SER A 283 -3.37 -43.78 -6.84
N HIS A 284 -4.05 -44.93 -6.84
CA HIS A 284 -4.62 -45.82 -5.80
C HIS A 284 -4.67 -45.51 -4.29
N LYS A 285 -5.86 -45.87 -3.74
CA LYS A 285 -6.28 -46.21 -2.35
C LYS A 285 -5.13 -46.57 -1.40
N THR A 286 -5.13 -46.19 -0.12
CA THR A 286 -5.99 -46.71 0.97
C THR A 286 -5.58 -46.01 2.29
N VAL A 287 -6.48 -45.83 3.28
CA VAL A 287 -6.27 -46.18 4.73
C VAL A 287 -7.51 -45.83 5.59
N MET A 288 -7.79 -46.72 6.55
CA MET A 288 -8.79 -46.68 7.61
C MET A 288 -8.25 -46.12 8.95
N LYS A 289 -9.14 -45.41 9.69
CA LYS A 289 -9.49 -45.46 11.14
C LYS A 289 -8.46 -45.31 12.31
N THR A 290 -8.60 -44.17 13.01
CA THR A 290 -8.87 -43.87 14.47
C THR A 290 -8.18 -44.52 15.70
N LYS A 291 -7.67 -43.61 16.58
CA LYS A 291 -7.70 -43.47 18.09
C LYS A 291 -6.79 -44.36 18.98
N PRO A 292 -6.45 -43.99 20.28
CA PRO A 292 -7.04 -43.00 21.22
C PRO A 292 -6.05 -42.09 22.03
N ALA A 293 -6.60 -41.26 22.94
CA ALA A 293 -6.00 -40.12 23.65
C ALA A 293 -5.36 -40.42 25.04
N SER A 294 -4.34 -39.64 25.43
CA SER A 294 -4.01 -39.27 26.83
C SER A 294 -2.94 -38.15 26.90
N LEU A 295 -3.28 -37.07 27.62
CA LEU A 295 -2.46 -35.98 28.21
C LEU A 295 -1.21 -35.45 27.46
N THR A 296 -1.40 -34.39 26.68
CA THR A 296 -0.72 -33.08 26.79
C THR A 296 -1.32 -32.16 25.73
N ALA A 297 -2.41 -31.46 26.06
CA ALA A 297 -2.87 -30.36 25.20
C ALA A 297 -1.83 -29.25 25.28
N SER A 298 -1.46 -28.67 24.14
CA SER A 298 -0.48 -27.57 24.10
C SER A 298 -0.99 -26.38 24.92
N ILE A 299 -0.08 -25.54 25.45
CA ILE A 299 -0.44 -24.30 26.17
C ILE A 299 -1.40 -23.46 25.32
N LYS A 300 -1.18 -23.43 24.00
CA LYS A 300 -2.01 -22.73 23.02
C LYS A 300 -3.42 -23.32 22.86
N GLU A 301 -3.56 -24.64 22.86
CA GLU A 301 -4.88 -25.30 22.83
C GLU A 301 -5.69 -25.01 24.09
N ARG A 302 -5.06 -25.12 25.27
CA ARG A 302 -5.71 -24.79 26.55
C ARG A 302 -6.15 -23.32 26.60
N HIS A 303 -5.30 -22.40 26.15
CA HIS A 303 -5.63 -20.97 26.09
C HIS A 303 -6.76 -20.67 25.10
N THR A 304 -6.69 -21.24 23.89
CA THR A 304 -7.72 -21.05 22.85
C THR A 304 -9.10 -21.50 23.36
N LYS A 305 -9.15 -22.66 24.02
CA LYS A 305 -10.39 -23.16 24.61
C LYS A 305 -10.95 -22.21 25.67
N MET A 306 -10.13 -21.75 26.62
CA MET A 306 -10.57 -20.78 27.63
C MET A 306 -11.05 -19.46 27.00
N LYS A 307 -10.44 -19.04 25.89
CA LYS A 307 -10.82 -17.84 25.15
C LYS A 307 -12.17 -17.98 24.47
N ASP A 308 -12.46 -19.15 23.89
CA ASP A 308 -13.77 -19.44 23.31
C ASP A 308 -14.85 -19.48 24.41
N ASP A 309 -14.57 -20.12 25.53
CA ASP A 309 -15.45 -20.16 26.70
C ASP A 309 -15.70 -18.74 27.26
N PHE A 310 -14.68 -17.89 27.31
CA PHE A 310 -14.80 -16.49 27.70
C PHE A 310 -15.70 -15.69 26.76
N ASN A 311 -15.53 -15.83 25.44
CA ASN A 311 -16.36 -15.12 24.46
C ASN A 311 -17.83 -15.52 24.55
N PHE A 312 -18.11 -16.81 24.76
CA PHE A 312 -19.45 -17.29 25.02
C PHE A 312 -20.03 -16.68 26.30
N LEU A 313 -19.22 -16.60 27.36
CA LEU A 313 -19.61 -16.06 28.65
C LEU A 313 -20.01 -14.57 28.59
N LEU A 314 -19.33 -13.75 27.77
CA LEU A 314 -19.70 -12.35 27.58
C LEU A 314 -21.12 -12.19 27.00
N MET A 315 -21.46 -13.01 26.00
CA MET A 315 -22.80 -13.02 25.41
C MET A 315 -23.84 -13.57 26.38
N PHE A 316 -23.48 -14.62 27.13
CA PHE A 316 -24.35 -15.24 28.12
C PHE A 316 -24.69 -14.28 29.26
N ALA A 317 -23.68 -13.62 29.84
CA ALA A 317 -23.86 -12.66 30.93
C ALA A 317 -24.68 -11.43 30.50
N ALA A 318 -24.43 -10.91 29.29
CA ALA A 318 -25.24 -9.82 28.74
C ALA A 318 -26.72 -10.23 28.57
N SER A 319 -26.95 -11.47 28.13
CA SER A 319 -28.30 -12.02 27.96
C SER A 319 -29.00 -12.27 29.30
N GLU A 320 -28.29 -12.79 30.31
CA GLU A 320 -28.85 -12.98 31.65
C GLU A 320 -29.17 -11.63 32.31
N ALA A 321 -28.28 -10.64 32.18
CA ALA A 321 -28.45 -9.30 32.75
C ALA A 321 -29.76 -8.65 32.29
N LEU A 322 -30.01 -8.59 30.97
CA LEU A 322 -31.23 -7.97 30.43
C LEU A 322 -32.48 -8.85 30.51
N LYS A 323 -32.34 -10.12 30.87
CA LYS A 323 -33.48 -10.98 31.25
C LYS A 323 -33.91 -10.74 32.70
N LYS A 324 -32.97 -10.45 33.60
CA LYS A 324 -33.22 -10.33 35.05
C LYS A 324 -33.36 -8.88 35.54
N LYS A 325 -32.82 -7.91 34.81
CA LYS A 325 -32.73 -6.49 35.19
C LYS A 325 -33.18 -5.61 34.03
N SER A 326 -33.71 -4.44 34.36
CA SER A 326 -34.02 -3.42 33.36
C SER A 326 -32.73 -2.87 32.73
N LEU A 327 -32.83 -2.35 31.51
CA LEU A 327 -31.70 -1.73 30.82
C LEU A 327 -31.10 -0.57 31.65
N ASP A 328 -31.94 0.20 32.34
CA ASP A 328 -31.50 1.32 33.17
C ASP A 328 -30.73 0.86 34.43
N GLU A 329 -31.16 -0.25 35.05
CA GLU A 329 -30.39 -0.86 36.15
C GLU A 329 -29.01 -1.34 35.68
N VAL A 330 -28.94 -1.99 34.51
CA VAL A 330 -27.67 -2.44 33.93
C VAL A 330 -26.77 -1.26 33.57
N LYS A 331 -27.32 -0.19 32.98
CA LYS A 331 -26.59 1.04 32.69
C LYS A 331 -26.10 1.72 33.97
N SER A 332 -26.93 1.79 35.00
CA SER A 332 -26.57 2.38 36.29
C SER A 332 -25.38 1.65 36.93
N CYS A 333 -25.41 0.32 36.95
CA CYS A 333 -24.30 -0.52 37.40
C CYS A 333 -22.99 -0.17 36.68
N LEU A 334 -23.00 -0.13 35.34
CA LEU A 334 -21.79 0.11 34.55
C LEU A 334 -21.28 1.55 34.65
N LYS A 335 -22.16 2.55 34.80
CA LYS A 335 -21.78 3.96 34.98
C LYS A 335 -20.91 4.22 36.20
N ASN A 336 -20.99 3.37 37.21
CA ASN A 336 -20.12 3.43 38.39
C ASN A 336 -18.64 3.21 38.05
N LYS A 337 -18.35 2.54 36.92
CA LYS A 337 -16.98 2.23 36.47
C LYS A 337 -16.62 2.91 35.15
N VAL A 338 -17.55 3.02 34.20
CA VAL A 338 -17.31 3.58 32.86
C VAL A 338 -18.45 4.54 32.49
N LYS A 339 -18.21 5.85 32.51
CA LYS A 339 -19.30 6.85 32.41
C LYS A 339 -19.74 7.18 30.97
N ASN A 340 -18.80 7.35 30.05
CA ASN A 340 -19.06 8.03 28.77
C ASN A 340 -19.66 7.15 27.67
N GLU A 341 -19.54 5.82 27.76
CA GLU A 341 -19.92 4.89 26.68
C GLU A 341 -21.16 4.03 26.99
N VAL A 342 -21.71 4.14 28.20
CA VAL A 342 -22.80 3.26 28.65
C VAL A 342 -24.15 3.61 28.01
N GLU A 343 -24.34 4.84 27.56
CA GLU A 343 -25.61 5.25 26.93
C GLU A 343 -25.89 4.55 25.61
N ALA A 344 -24.84 4.12 24.91
CA ALA A 344 -24.93 3.42 23.63
C ALA A 344 -25.40 1.95 23.76
N ILE A 345 -25.61 1.46 24.99
CA ILE A 345 -26.15 0.12 25.23
C ILE A 345 -27.66 0.14 25.05
N LEU A 346 -28.17 -0.66 24.12
CA LEU A 346 -29.59 -0.73 23.76
C LEU A 346 -30.19 -2.12 24.02
N ASP A 347 -29.38 -3.16 24.01
CA ASP A 347 -29.79 -4.57 24.03
C ASP A 347 -28.63 -5.48 24.47
N ALA A 348 -28.87 -6.80 24.50
CA ALA A 348 -27.87 -7.78 24.94
C ALA A 348 -26.65 -7.85 23.99
N VAL A 349 -26.85 -7.56 22.71
CA VAL A 349 -25.78 -7.60 21.70
C VAL A 349 -24.85 -6.40 21.86
N SER A 350 -25.40 -5.21 22.02
CA SER A 350 -24.66 -3.96 22.28
C SER A 350 -24.01 -3.99 23.66
N LEU A 351 -24.64 -4.59 24.68
CA LEU A 351 -24.02 -4.84 25.99
C LEU A 351 -22.83 -5.81 25.88
N ALA A 352 -22.97 -6.92 25.16
CA ALA A 352 -21.84 -7.84 24.96
C ALA A 352 -20.70 -7.18 24.17
N LYS A 353 -21.02 -6.37 23.15
CA LYS A 353 -20.02 -5.57 22.41
C LYS A 353 -19.32 -4.55 23.30
N PHE A 354 -20.04 -3.95 24.25
CA PHE A 354 -19.49 -3.06 25.26
C PHE A 354 -18.54 -3.83 26.18
N LEU A 355 -18.97 -4.97 26.73
CA LEU A 355 -18.12 -5.81 27.59
C LEU A 355 -16.87 -6.31 26.86
N GLN A 356 -16.94 -6.62 25.56
CA GLN A 356 -15.78 -6.97 24.72
C GLN A 356 -14.77 -5.82 24.51
N ARG A 357 -15.04 -4.60 25.00
CA ARG A 357 -14.08 -3.48 25.01
C ARG A 357 -13.33 -3.38 26.35
N TYR A 358 -13.90 -3.91 27.43
CA TYR A 358 -13.39 -3.69 28.79
C TYR A 358 -13.12 -4.97 29.59
N CYS A 359 -13.56 -6.12 29.09
CA CYS A 359 -13.34 -7.43 29.70
C CYS A 359 -12.48 -8.28 28.77
N PHE A 360 -11.44 -8.90 29.33
CA PHE A 360 -10.47 -9.72 28.61
C PHE A 360 -10.26 -11.05 29.33
N LEU A 361 -9.82 -12.12 28.65
CA LEU A 361 -9.59 -13.41 29.33
C LEU A 361 -8.53 -13.26 30.43
N SER A 362 -7.42 -12.57 30.15
CA SER A 362 -6.42 -12.21 31.16
C SER A 362 -6.99 -11.40 32.32
N ASN A 363 -8.00 -10.56 32.08
CA ASN A 363 -8.62 -9.73 33.10
C ASN A 363 -10.09 -9.36 32.80
N PHE A 364 -11.02 -10.01 33.50
CA PHE A 364 -12.47 -9.81 33.36
C PHE A 364 -13.11 -9.34 34.68
N SER A 365 -12.40 -8.48 35.42
CA SER A 365 -12.84 -7.99 36.73
C SER A 365 -14.11 -7.12 36.64
N LEU A 366 -14.28 -6.36 35.56
CA LEU A 366 -15.52 -5.61 35.30
C LEU A 366 -16.74 -6.55 35.12
N LEU A 367 -16.55 -7.70 34.45
CA LEU A 367 -17.60 -8.70 34.29
C LEU A 367 -18.02 -9.31 35.65
N LYS A 368 -17.05 -9.60 36.53
CA LYS A 368 -17.31 -10.04 37.90
C LYS A 368 -18.11 -8.99 38.69
N TYR A 369 -17.65 -7.73 38.66
CA TYR A 369 -18.35 -6.62 39.31
C TYR A 369 -19.80 -6.52 38.86
N MET A 370 -20.06 -6.50 37.55
CA MET A 370 -21.41 -6.41 37.00
C MET A 370 -22.28 -7.60 37.43
N THR A 371 -21.70 -8.81 37.45
CA THR A 371 -22.42 -10.03 37.83
C THR A 371 -22.80 -10.04 39.31
N ASP A 372 -21.91 -9.56 40.18
CA ASP A 372 -22.15 -9.45 41.62
C ASP A 372 -23.17 -8.37 41.95
N ASP A 373 -23.02 -7.17 41.38
CA ASP A 373 -23.90 -6.01 41.59
C ASP A 373 -25.34 -6.30 41.09
N LEU A 374 -25.47 -6.97 39.95
CA LEU A 374 -26.77 -7.34 39.37
C LEU A 374 -27.31 -8.68 39.87
N ASN A 375 -26.59 -9.41 40.72
CA ASN A 375 -26.95 -10.72 41.28
C ASN A 375 -27.25 -11.80 40.20
N LEU A 376 -26.39 -11.90 39.19
CA LEU A 376 -26.53 -12.83 38.05
C LEU A 376 -26.01 -14.24 38.42
N LYS A 377 -26.83 -15.01 39.13
CA LYS A 377 -26.43 -16.31 39.73
C LYS A 377 -25.89 -17.34 38.73
N GLU A 378 -26.41 -17.40 37.51
CA GLU A 378 -25.99 -18.41 36.52
C GLU A 378 -24.61 -18.05 35.94
N SER A 379 -24.44 -16.81 35.50
CA SER A 379 -23.17 -16.28 35.02
C SER A 379 -22.11 -16.30 36.09
N LYS A 380 -22.46 -16.02 37.36
CA LYS A 380 -21.51 -16.04 38.49
C LYS A 380 -20.80 -17.39 38.63
N SER A 381 -21.56 -18.48 38.63
CA SER A 381 -21.00 -19.84 38.72
C SER A 381 -20.04 -20.15 37.57
N THR A 382 -20.39 -19.77 36.34
CA THR A 382 -19.55 -19.99 35.16
C THR A 382 -18.30 -19.10 35.15
N ILE A 383 -18.43 -17.82 35.56
CA ILE A 383 -17.31 -16.89 35.71
C ILE A 383 -16.32 -17.37 36.76
N GLU A 384 -16.80 -17.88 37.90
CA GLU A 384 -15.94 -18.43 38.95
C GLU A 384 -15.19 -19.68 38.48
N LYS A 385 -15.85 -20.55 37.70
CA LYS A 385 -15.20 -21.72 37.11
C LYS A 385 -14.09 -21.32 36.13
N LEU A 386 -14.38 -20.40 35.20
CA LEU A 386 -13.41 -19.92 34.23
C LEU A 386 -12.26 -19.15 34.90
N ALA A 387 -12.54 -18.39 35.97
CA ALA A 387 -11.51 -17.72 36.76
C ALA A 387 -10.56 -18.73 37.42
N LYS A 388 -11.09 -19.81 38.02
CA LYS A 388 -10.26 -20.88 38.58
C LYS A 388 -9.38 -21.54 37.52
N GLU A 389 -9.94 -21.82 36.34
CA GLU A 389 -9.20 -22.44 35.23
C GLU A 389 -8.09 -21.51 34.70
N ARG A 390 -8.41 -20.23 34.50
CA ARG A 390 -7.43 -19.20 34.11
C ARG A 390 -6.33 -19.02 35.17
N ASP A 391 -6.69 -18.95 36.45
CA ASP A 391 -5.72 -18.69 37.52
C ASP A 391 -4.77 -19.89 37.71
N ALA A 392 -5.28 -21.11 37.55
CA ALA A 392 -4.45 -22.31 37.47
C ALA A 392 -3.51 -22.25 36.26
N PHE A 393 -4.04 -21.94 35.07
CA PHE A 393 -3.23 -21.78 33.86
C PHE A 393 -2.12 -20.71 34.03
N ASN A 394 -2.46 -19.54 34.55
CA ASN A 394 -1.52 -18.45 34.76
C ASN A 394 -0.43 -18.79 35.80
N SER A 395 -0.75 -19.63 36.77
CA SER A 395 0.19 -20.08 37.81
C SER A 395 1.14 -21.15 37.29
N GLU A 396 0.71 -21.99 36.36
CA GLU A 396 1.51 -23.05 35.74
C GLU A 396 2.40 -22.53 34.60
N VAL A 397 1.91 -21.56 33.82
CA VAL A 397 2.55 -21.16 32.55
C VAL A 397 3.59 -20.07 32.78
N LEU A 398 4.83 -20.34 32.37
CA LEU A 398 5.90 -19.34 32.33
C LEU A 398 5.63 -18.34 31.19
N ALA A 399 5.94 -17.07 31.45
CA ALA A 399 5.77 -15.99 30.49
C ALA A 399 6.60 -16.21 29.21
N LYS A 400 7.80 -16.82 29.34
CA LYS A 400 8.60 -17.24 28.17
C LYS A 400 7.94 -18.33 27.33
N ASP A 401 7.19 -19.24 27.95
CA ASP A 401 6.56 -20.36 27.25
C ASP A 401 5.29 -19.87 26.56
N PHE A 402 4.53 -18.99 27.22
CA PHE A 402 3.42 -18.26 26.61
C PHE A 402 3.88 -17.41 25.39
N ALA A 403 5.05 -16.76 25.49
CA ALA A 403 5.67 -16.04 24.39
C ALA A 403 6.11 -16.97 23.24
N THR A 404 6.69 -18.12 23.58
CA THR A 404 7.19 -19.11 22.60
C THR A 404 6.06 -19.67 21.75
N GLU A 405 4.89 -19.89 22.36
CA GLU A 405 3.67 -20.36 21.70
C GLU A 405 2.98 -19.27 20.83
N GLY A 406 3.45 -18.03 20.90
CA GLY A 406 2.94 -16.90 20.12
C GLY A 406 1.48 -16.57 20.45
N ILE A 407 1.09 -16.70 21.72
CA ILE A 407 -0.30 -16.54 22.13
C ILE A 407 -0.66 -15.04 22.17
N ILE A 408 -1.77 -14.70 21.51
CA ILE A 408 -2.37 -13.36 21.52
C ILE A 408 -3.72 -13.44 22.23
N ASP A 409 -3.78 -12.91 23.45
CA ASP A 409 -4.99 -12.91 24.29
C ASP A 409 -6.10 -12.06 23.66
N HIS A 410 -5.74 -10.88 23.14
CA HIS A 410 -6.70 -9.91 22.61
C HIS A 410 -6.17 -9.12 21.41
N LYS A 411 -7.06 -8.68 20.51
CA LYS A 411 -6.73 -7.82 19.36
C LYS A 411 -7.08 -6.36 19.68
N ILE A 412 -6.14 -5.44 19.48
CA ILE A 412 -6.38 -4.00 19.62
C ILE A 412 -7.46 -3.55 18.64
N LYS A 413 -8.40 -2.74 19.14
CA LYS A 413 -9.40 -2.05 18.34
C LYS A 413 -8.99 -0.58 18.32
N ASN A 414 -8.45 -0.10 17.21
CA ASN A 414 -7.75 1.21 17.11
C ASN A 414 -8.58 2.42 17.59
N ASN A 415 -9.90 2.30 17.67
CA ASN A 415 -10.79 3.38 18.12
C ASN A 415 -11.11 3.32 19.63
N TYR A 416 -10.68 2.29 20.34
CA TYR A 416 -11.05 2.06 21.74
C TYR A 416 -9.87 1.71 22.66
N HIS A 417 -8.82 1.11 22.12
CA HIS A 417 -7.68 0.62 22.90
C HIS A 417 -6.35 1.19 22.40
N VAL A 418 -5.40 1.28 23.31
CA VAL A 418 -3.98 1.55 23.03
C VAL A 418 -3.09 0.43 23.57
N GLU A 419 -1.88 0.36 23.05
CA GLU A 419 -0.87 -0.57 23.54
C GLU A 419 -0.09 0.05 24.69
N MET A 420 0.02 -0.70 25.79
CA MET A 420 0.93 -0.39 26.90
C MET A 420 2.00 -1.48 26.97
N VAL A 421 3.26 -1.09 26.93
CA VAL A 421 4.42 -1.98 26.99
C VAL A 421 5.03 -1.87 28.37
N VAL A 422 5.16 -2.99 29.06
CA VAL A 422 5.76 -3.08 30.41
C VAL A 422 7.04 -3.90 30.30
N VAL A 423 8.18 -3.23 30.50
CA VAL A 423 9.51 -3.86 30.52
C VAL A 423 9.83 -4.24 31.96
N THR A 424 10.33 -5.46 32.19
CA THR A 424 10.62 -5.97 33.54
C THR A 424 12.03 -6.50 33.65
N SER A 425 12.62 -6.37 34.83
CA SER A 425 13.96 -6.89 35.16
C SER A 425 13.92 -8.35 35.66
N TRP A 426 12.77 -9.02 35.53
CA TRP A 426 12.55 -10.35 36.12
C TRP A 426 13.20 -11.47 35.29
N SER A 427 13.55 -12.58 35.96
CA SER A 427 14.17 -13.73 35.30
C SER A 427 13.18 -14.48 34.37
N PRO A 428 13.45 -14.57 33.06
CA PRO A 428 12.55 -15.25 32.12
C PRO A 428 12.33 -16.74 32.42
N SER A 429 13.26 -17.38 33.14
CA SER A 429 13.17 -18.80 33.50
C SER A 429 12.24 -19.08 34.67
N GLU A 430 11.80 -18.06 35.42
CA GLU A 430 11.07 -18.22 36.69
C GLU A 430 9.76 -17.43 36.75
N VAL A 431 9.49 -16.56 35.78
CA VAL A 431 8.31 -15.70 35.78
C VAL A 431 7.12 -16.39 35.15
N THR A 432 6.05 -16.57 35.94
CA THR A 432 4.74 -17.03 35.48
C THR A 432 3.84 -15.86 35.07
N LEU A 433 2.79 -16.13 34.30
CA LEU A 433 1.78 -15.11 34.00
C LEU A 433 1.05 -14.62 35.26
N ALA A 434 0.90 -15.48 36.27
CA ALA A 434 0.31 -15.11 37.56
C ALA A 434 1.16 -14.07 38.31
N ARG A 435 2.50 -14.16 38.24
CA ARG A 435 3.39 -13.16 38.84
C ARG A 435 3.20 -11.78 38.19
N PHE A 436 3.10 -11.75 36.87
CA PHE A 436 2.83 -10.51 36.14
C PHE A 436 1.45 -9.93 36.51
N GLN A 437 0.40 -10.75 36.50
CA GLN A 437 -0.95 -10.31 36.82
C GLN A 437 -1.05 -9.76 38.25
N LYS A 438 -0.35 -10.38 39.21
CA LYS A 438 -0.27 -9.90 40.59
C LYS A 438 0.38 -8.51 40.66
N CYS A 439 1.50 -8.32 39.97
CA CYS A 439 2.19 -7.03 39.93
C CYS A 439 1.31 -5.92 39.34
N ILE A 440 0.68 -6.13 38.18
CA ILE A 440 -0.27 -5.16 37.61
C ILE A 440 -1.43 -4.85 38.57
N THR A 441 -1.92 -5.86 39.29
CA THR A 441 -3.03 -5.67 40.24
C THR A 441 -2.61 -4.82 41.44
N GLU A 442 -1.38 -4.99 41.93
CA GLU A 442 -0.83 -4.22 43.06
C GLU A 442 -0.50 -2.79 42.67
N GLU A 443 0.15 -2.57 41.53
CA GLU A 443 0.60 -1.25 41.06
C GLU A 443 -0.55 -0.33 40.60
N PHE A 444 -1.63 -0.91 40.04
CA PHE A 444 -2.76 -0.14 39.51
C PHE A 444 -4.02 -0.25 40.38
N LYS A 445 -3.85 -0.48 41.69
CA LYS A 445 -4.94 -0.71 42.63
C LYS A 445 -5.73 0.55 43.01
N ASP A 446 -5.05 1.67 43.18
CA ASP A 446 -5.58 2.84 43.90
C ASP A 446 -6.70 3.60 43.16
N GLU A 447 -6.81 3.43 41.85
CA GLU A 447 -7.88 4.00 41.01
C GLU A 447 -8.72 2.93 40.30
N ASP A 448 -8.72 1.67 40.79
CA ASP A 448 -9.39 0.55 40.13
C ASP A 448 -8.88 0.27 38.69
N LEU A 449 -7.80 0.94 38.26
CA LEU A 449 -7.25 0.88 36.90
C LEU A 449 -6.80 -0.52 36.50
N SER A 450 -6.37 -1.32 37.49
CA SER A 450 -6.02 -2.71 37.29
C SER A 450 -7.12 -3.52 36.60
N MET A 451 -8.41 -3.16 36.73
CA MET A 451 -9.50 -3.89 36.06
C MET A 451 -9.52 -3.73 34.53
N PHE A 452 -8.82 -2.72 34.01
CA PHE A 452 -8.78 -2.38 32.58
C PHE A 452 -7.46 -2.76 31.90
N VAL A 453 -6.45 -3.22 32.66
CA VAL A 453 -5.17 -3.66 32.12
C VAL A 453 -5.26 -5.14 31.80
N ALA A 454 -5.09 -5.49 30.52
CA ALA A 454 -5.12 -6.86 30.05
C ALA A 454 -3.81 -7.24 29.37
N LEU A 455 -3.31 -8.44 29.67
CA LEU A 455 -2.20 -9.03 28.93
C LEU A 455 -2.66 -9.28 27.50
N ARG A 456 -1.91 -8.78 26.51
CA ARG A 456 -2.11 -9.05 25.09
C ARG A 456 -1.18 -10.15 24.62
N ALA A 457 0.10 -10.02 24.91
CA ALA A 457 1.16 -10.94 24.50
C ALA A 457 2.38 -10.75 25.40
N VAL A 458 3.33 -11.70 25.32
CA VAL A 458 4.64 -11.59 25.97
C VAL A 458 5.72 -11.65 24.89
N HIS A 459 6.67 -10.73 24.93
CA HIS A 459 7.84 -10.74 24.06
C HIS A 459 9.01 -11.45 24.76
N GLN A 460 9.44 -12.58 24.18
CA GLN A 460 10.42 -13.47 24.80
C GLN A 460 11.82 -12.85 24.96
N SER A 461 12.25 -11.99 24.03
CA SER A 461 13.66 -11.58 23.95
C SER A 461 14.11 -10.63 25.07
N TRP A 462 13.17 -9.91 25.68
CA TRP A 462 13.43 -8.90 26.74
C TRP A 462 12.43 -9.05 27.91
N LEU A 463 11.73 -10.19 27.99
CA LEU A 463 10.59 -10.43 28.89
C LEU A 463 9.69 -9.18 29.05
N THR A 464 9.15 -8.74 27.91
CA THR A 464 8.30 -7.56 27.85
C THR A 464 6.84 -7.99 27.81
N PHE A 465 6.04 -7.47 28.72
CA PHE A 465 4.60 -7.72 28.73
C PHE A 465 3.93 -6.64 27.90
N ILE A 466 3.22 -7.08 26.87
CA ILE A 466 2.42 -6.20 26.01
C ILE A 466 1.00 -6.25 26.53
N CYS A 467 0.45 -5.11 26.89
CA CYS A 467 -0.86 -4.95 27.46
C CYS A 467 -1.79 -4.16 26.54
N THR A 468 -3.08 -4.46 26.63
CA THR A 468 -4.15 -3.63 26.08
C THR A 468 -4.75 -2.81 27.21
N ILE A 469 -4.91 -1.50 27.00
CA ILE A 469 -5.65 -0.61 27.89
C ILE A 469 -6.65 0.24 27.09
N PRO A 470 -7.84 0.58 27.64
CA PRO A 470 -8.76 1.52 27.00
C PRO A 470 -8.22 2.96 26.98
N PHE A 471 -8.61 3.76 25.98
CA PHE A 471 -8.21 5.18 25.87
C PHE A 471 -8.49 6.00 27.14
N LEU A 472 -9.63 5.75 27.78
CA LEU A 472 -10.04 6.48 28.99
C LEU A 472 -9.07 6.28 30.18
N CYS A 473 -8.26 5.22 30.15
CA CYS A 473 -7.31 4.91 31.22
C CYS A 473 -5.92 5.52 30.98
N VAL A 474 -5.64 6.09 29.79
CA VAL A 474 -4.28 6.51 29.40
C VAL A 474 -3.72 7.58 30.32
N ASP A 475 -4.46 8.65 30.58
CA ASP A 475 -3.96 9.75 31.41
C ASP A 475 -3.80 9.34 32.87
N ALA A 476 -4.67 8.46 33.36
CA ALA A 476 -4.59 7.92 34.71
C ALA A 476 -3.37 6.99 34.86
N ILE A 477 -3.15 6.10 33.90
CA ILE A 477 -1.97 5.23 33.86
C ILE A 477 -0.68 6.04 33.73
N ARG A 478 -0.67 7.13 32.93
CA ARG A 478 0.49 8.03 32.83
C ARG A 478 0.83 8.70 34.16
N ARG A 479 -0.16 9.12 34.94
CA ARG A 479 0.06 9.69 36.28
C ARG A 479 0.66 8.67 37.24
N VAL A 480 0.05 7.50 37.34
CA VAL A 480 0.51 6.42 38.22
C VAL A 480 1.92 5.97 37.82
N ALA A 481 2.20 5.79 36.52
CA ALA A 481 3.50 5.36 36.01
C ALA A 481 4.66 6.32 36.35
N ASN A 482 4.38 7.61 36.59
CA ASN A 482 5.39 8.57 37.04
C ASN A 482 5.74 8.44 38.54
N GLU A 483 4.93 7.71 39.32
CA GLU A 483 5.07 7.56 40.77
C GLU A 483 5.51 6.14 41.20
N ILE A 484 5.54 5.17 40.27
CA ILE A 484 5.85 3.76 40.55
C ILE A 484 7.26 3.61 41.18
N ARG A 485 7.30 3.10 42.41
CA ARG A 485 8.51 2.64 43.10
C ARG A 485 8.74 1.14 42.85
N LEU A 486 9.38 0.86 41.71
CA LEU A 486 10.07 -0.37 41.29
C LEU A 486 9.81 -1.69 42.06
N ALA A 487 8.77 -2.43 41.66
CA ALA A 487 8.64 -3.89 41.85
C ALA A 487 9.28 -4.71 40.70
N GLY A 488 10.38 -4.21 40.13
CA GLY A 488 11.07 -4.81 38.99
C GLY A 488 10.45 -4.52 37.61
N ILE A 489 9.59 -3.50 37.50
CA ILE A 489 9.17 -2.90 36.21
C ILE A 489 10.19 -1.81 35.83
N GLU A 490 10.97 -1.99 34.77
CA GLU A 490 12.02 -1.05 34.38
C GLU A 490 11.49 0.18 33.63
N SER A 491 10.47 -0.02 32.80
CA SER A 491 9.83 1.08 32.07
C SER A 491 8.43 0.71 31.62
N ILE A 492 7.60 1.72 31.45
CA ILE A 492 6.29 1.63 30.83
C ILE A 492 6.27 2.58 29.64
N ALA A 493 5.83 2.08 28.48
CA ALA A 493 5.59 2.89 27.29
C ALA A 493 4.14 2.74 26.84
N ILE A 494 3.53 3.80 26.32
CA ILE A 494 2.20 3.76 25.73
C ILE A 494 2.32 4.20 24.28
N ASN A 495 1.81 3.40 23.33
CA ASN A 495 1.98 3.63 21.88
C ASN A 495 3.44 3.91 21.46
N HIS A 496 4.39 3.17 22.05
CA HIS A 496 5.83 3.30 21.80
C HIS A 496 6.47 4.63 22.25
N GLU A 497 5.73 5.51 22.94
CA GLU A 497 6.29 6.63 23.69
C GLU A 497 6.75 6.12 25.06
N ALA A 498 8.06 6.13 25.32
CA ALA A 498 8.59 5.81 26.64
C ALA A 498 8.20 6.92 27.64
N LEU A 499 7.63 6.54 28.79
CA LEU A 499 7.42 7.49 29.88
C LEU A 499 8.77 7.81 30.54
N PRO A 500 9.00 9.05 31.00
CA PRO A 500 10.31 9.48 31.47
C PRO A 500 10.80 8.60 32.62
N SER A 501 11.88 7.84 32.40
CA SER A 501 12.60 7.18 33.48
C SER A 501 13.54 8.18 34.15
N PHE A 502 13.58 8.18 35.48
CA PHE A 502 14.25 9.20 36.30
C PHE A 502 15.79 9.11 36.32
N TYR A 503 16.43 8.43 35.36
CA TYR A 503 17.88 8.34 35.28
C TYR A 503 18.46 9.33 34.27
N GLY A 504 18.90 10.48 34.80
CA GLY A 504 19.78 11.41 34.08
C GLY A 504 19.28 12.84 33.95
N ARG A 505 19.01 13.53 35.08
CA ARG A 505 19.01 14.99 35.09
C ARG A 505 20.46 15.49 35.13
N GLU A 506 20.98 15.92 33.99
CA GLU A 506 21.84 17.10 34.00
C GLU A 506 20.98 18.30 33.62
N ILE A 507 20.89 19.22 34.59
CA ILE A 507 20.25 20.51 34.46
C ILE A 507 21.06 21.31 33.44
N ARG A 508 20.54 21.49 32.23
CA ARG A 508 20.87 22.64 31.39
C ARG A 508 19.60 23.41 31.12
N THR A 509 19.51 24.55 31.79
CA THR A 509 18.56 25.63 31.56
C THR A 509 18.46 25.93 30.07
N GLN A 510 17.39 25.46 29.42
CA GLN A 510 16.97 26.03 28.15
C GLN A 510 16.32 27.38 28.44
N GLN A 511 16.97 28.44 27.98
CA GLN A 511 16.29 29.70 27.70
C GLN A 511 15.10 29.39 26.78
N GLN A 512 13.92 29.87 27.19
CA GLN A 512 12.75 29.95 26.32
C GLN A 512 13.15 30.65 25.01
N VAL A 513 13.13 29.90 23.91
CA VAL A 513 12.93 30.49 22.60
C VAL A 513 11.43 30.77 22.49
N PRO A 514 11.00 31.98 22.09
CA PRO A 514 9.57 32.30 22.00
C PRO A 514 8.88 31.39 20.99
N ASP A 515 7.66 30.94 21.30
CA ASP A 515 6.77 30.30 20.34
C ASP A 515 6.64 31.19 19.10
N ALA A 516 7.26 30.78 17.99
CA ALA A 516 7.06 31.43 16.70
C ALA A 516 5.59 31.21 16.32
N ALA A 517 4.84 32.30 16.22
CA ALA A 517 3.46 32.28 15.77
C ALA A 517 3.37 31.54 14.42
N ILE A 518 2.46 30.57 14.32
CA ILE A 518 2.22 29.81 13.08
C ILE A 518 1.69 30.79 12.02
N ILE A 519 2.56 31.24 11.11
CA ILE A 519 2.17 32.08 9.97
C ILE A 519 1.39 31.18 8.99
N PRO A 520 0.13 31.53 8.65
CA PRO A 520 -0.64 30.74 7.71
C PRO A 520 0.03 30.76 6.33
N PRO A 521 0.05 29.61 5.62
CA PRO A 521 0.70 29.52 4.32
C PRO A 521 0.05 30.48 3.31
N PRO A 522 0.85 31.15 2.47
CA PRO A 522 0.31 31.95 1.40
C PRO A 522 -0.47 31.09 0.39
N ILE A 523 -1.51 31.66 -0.22
CA ILE A 523 -2.25 31.00 -1.28
C ILE A 523 -1.74 31.53 -2.62
N PRO A 524 -1.20 30.68 -3.51
CA PRO A 524 -0.81 31.11 -4.85
C PRO A 524 -2.00 31.70 -5.63
N PRO A 525 -1.75 32.69 -6.51
CA PRO A 525 -2.78 33.19 -7.41
C PRO A 525 -3.37 32.04 -8.25
N PRO A 526 -4.71 31.86 -8.33
CA PRO A 526 -5.33 30.73 -9.03
C PRO A 526 -4.88 30.60 -10.50
N GLU A 527 -4.65 31.72 -11.18
CA GLU A 527 -4.19 31.76 -12.58
C GLU A 527 -2.77 31.19 -12.75
N LEU A 528 -1.92 31.41 -11.74
CA LEU A 528 -0.52 30.95 -11.70
C LEU A 528 -0.36 29.64 -10.92
N PHE A 529 -1.47 29.01 -10.54
CA PHE A 529 -1.51 27.71 -9.87
C PHE A 529 -2.80 26.93 -10.21
N PRO A 530 -3.04 26.68 -11.52
CA PRO A 530 -4.30 26.14 -12.03
C PRO A 530 -4.64 24.78 -11.39
N LYS A 531 -5.93 24.51 -11.18
CA LYS A 531 -6.38 23.17 -10.81
C LYS A 531 -6.38 22.25 -12.04
N LYS A 532 -6.41 20.95 -11.79
CA LYS A 532 -6.51 19.95 -12.85
C LYS A 532 -7.80 20.17 -13.65
N GLY A 533 -7.65 20.44 -14.94
CA GLY A 533 -8.76 20.72 -15.86
C GLY A 533 -8.99 22.20 -16.18
N ASP A 534 -8.34 23.13 -15.47
CA ASP A 534 -8.53 24.58 -15.70
C ASP A 534 -7.88 25.05 -17.01
N LYS A 535 -6.77 24.42 -17.42
CA LYS A 535 -6.11 24.69 -18.70
C LYS A 535 -6.61 23.75 -19.80
N SER A 536 -6.84 24.31 -20.98
CA SER A 536 -7.18 23.53 -22.18
C SER A 536 -5.92 23.21 -22.98
N TYR A 537 -5.77 21.95 -23.38
CA TYR A 537 -4.62 21.48 -24.17
C TYR A 537 -5.03 21.10 -25.59
N GLU A 538 -4.08 21.17 -26.49
CA GLU A 538 -4.10 20.39 -27.73
C GLU A 538 -3.56 18.99 -27.41
N LYS A 539 -4.39 17.95 -27.62
CA LYS A 539 -4.16 16.61 -27.07
C LYS A 539 -3.83 15.59 -28.14
N ASP A 540 -3.14 14.52 -27.72
CA ASP A 540 -2.98 13.26 -28.43
C ASP A 540 -2.36 13.39 -29.83
N LEU A 541 -1.34 14.23 -29.96
CA LEU A 541 -0.52 14.27 -31.16
C LEU A 541 0.24 12.93 -31.33
N PRO A 542 0.31 12.37 -32.55
CA PRO A 542 1.16 11.21 -32.82
C PRO A 542 2.63 11.47 -32.43
N ASN A 543 3.36 10.41 -32.07
CA ASN A 543 4.78 10.52 -31.68
C ASN A 543 5.63 11.24 -32.74
N ASP A 544 5.38 10.97 -34.02
CA ASP A 544 6.13 11.60 -35.13
C ASP A 544 5.93 13.13 -35.16
N ALA A 545 4.68 13.59 -35.01
CA ALA A 545 4.36 15.01 -34.94
C ALA A 545 4.96 15.66 -33.68
N THR A 546 4.96 14.93 -32.56
CA THR A 546 5.57 15.40 -31.31
C THR A 546 7.08 15.56 -31.45
N LYS A 547 7.76 14.57 -32.06
CA LYS A 547 9.20 14.59 -32.36
C LYS A 547 9.57 15.83 -33.18
N ASP A 548 8.80 16.12 -34.23
CA ASP A 548 9.05 17.28 -35.09
C ASP A 548 8.92 18.62 -34.34
N ILE A 549 8.03 18.70 -33.35
CA ILE A 549 7.83 19.91 -32.53
C ILE A 549 8.97 20.11 -31.54
N VAL A 550 9.44 19.04 -30.90
CA VAL A 550 10.42 19.14 -29.80
C VAL A 550 11.87 19.14 -30.26
N LYS A 551 12.17 18.84 -31.53
CA LYS A 551 13.55 18.75 -32.07
C LYS A 551 14.41 20.00 -31.82
N ASP A 552 13.79 21.17 -31.87
CA ASP A 552 14.47 22.46 -31.71
C ASP A 552 14.43 22.97 -30.26
N ILE A 553 13.68 22.29 -29.37
CA ILE A 553 13.61 22.62 -27.96
C ILE A 553 14.85 22.08 -27.25
N LYS A 554 15.40 22.82 -26.28
CA LYS A 554 16.63 22.46 -25.56
C LYS A 554 16.47 22.34 -24.05
N ILE A 555 15.34 22.76 -23.49
CA ILE A 555 15.10 22.83 -22.05
C ILE A 555 14.03 21.81 -21.65
N LEU A 556 14.36 20.94 -20.70
CA LEU A 556 13.45 20.05 -20.01
C LEU A 556 13.21 20.57 -18.58
N LEU A 557 11.97 20.90 -18.25
CA LEU A 557 11.55 21.16 -16.87
C LEU A 557 11.02 19.84 -16.29
N MET A 558 11.65 19.32 -15.24
CA MET A 558 11.19 18.13 -14.53
C MET A 558 10.51 18.50 -13.23
N THR A 559 9.31 17.99 -13.02
CA THR A 559 8.57 18.05 -11.75
C THR A 559 8.36 16.64 -11.22
N ALA A 560 8.19 16.47 -9.92
CA ALA A 560 7.88 15.18 -9.32
C ALA A 560 6.38 14.99 -9.15
N THR A 561 5.71 15.93 -8.48
CA THR A 561 4.31 15.76 -8.06
C THR A 561 3.32 16.61 -8.86
N GLU A 562 2.01 16.33 -8.72
CA GLU A 562 0.96 17.16 -9.30
C GLU A 562 1.05 18.63 -8.84
N ASN A 563 1.38 18.91 -7.58
CA ASN A 563 1.43 20.28 -7.05
C ASN A 563 2.58 21.07 -7.68
N GLU A 564 3.73 20.41 -7.88
CA GLU A 564 4.88 21.00 -8.54
C GLU A 564 4.60 21.24 -10.03
N LEU A 565 3.98 20.27 -10.71
CA LEU A 565 3.53 20.42 -12.09
C LEU A 565 2.57 21.59 -12.24
N ARG A 566 1.60 21.76 -11.32
CA ARG A 566 0.67 22.90 -11.33
C ARG A 566 1.40 24.24 -11.20
N GLY A 567 2.43 24.32 -10.37
CA GLY A 567 3.29 25.51 -10.25
C GLY A 567 3.92 25.89 -11.58
N VAL A 568 4.52 24.93 -12.28
CA VAL A 568 5.11 25.15 -13.62
C VAL A 568 4.03 25.44 -14.66
N LEU A 569 2.95 24.66 -14.70
CA LEU A 569 1.89 24.86 -15.67
C LEU A 569 1.23 26.23 -15.53
N GLY A 570 1.20 26.85 -14.36
CA GLY A 570 0.70 28.22 -14.18
C GLY A 570 1.34 29.24 -15.13
N TYR A 571 2.66 29.15 -15.30
CA TYR A 571 3.43 30.06 -16.15
C TYR A 571 3.58 29.60 -17.60
N LEU A 572 3.31 28.33 -17.90
CA LEU A 572 3.45 27.79 -19.24
C LEU A 572 2.41 28.41 -20.20
N LYS A 573 2.89 28.95 -21.33
CA LYS A 573 2.09 29.53 -22.41
C LYS A 573 2.18 28.67 -23.68
N PRO A 574 1.24 28.78 -24.64
CA PRO A 574 1.37 28.13 -25.95
C PRO A 574 2.67 28.52 -26.68
N LEU A 575 3.14 27.65 -27.58
CA LEU A 575 4.20 27.98 -28.54
C LEU A 575 3.71 29.08 -29.51
N ASP A 576 4.63 29.84 -30.11
CA ASP A 576 4.25 30.88 -31.09
C ASP A 576 3.53 30.29 -32.32
N SER A 577 3.80 29.02 -32.64
CA SER A 577 3.17 28.24 -33.71
C SER A 577 1.85 27.57 -33.32
N ALA A 578 1.45 27.61 -32.05
CA ALA A 578 0.31 26.86 -31.51
C ALA A 578 -0.69 27.78 -30.79
N LYS A 579 -1.99 27.46 -30.90
CA LYS A 579 -3.04 28.22 -30.19
C LYS A 579 -3.19 27.81 -28.73
N LYS A 580 -2.72 26.61 -28.36
CA LYS A 580 -2.83 26.02 -27.03
C LYS A 580 -1.50 25.39 -26.61
N ILE A 581 -1.36 25.15 -25.32
CA ILE A 581 -0.29 24.28 -24.79
C ILE A 581 -0.55 22.88 -25.34
N ILE A 582 0.52 22.21 -25.76
CA ILE A 582 0.44 20.87 -26.31
C ILE A 582 0.64 19.88 -25.17
N GLU A 583 -0.24 18.90 -25.05
CA GLU A 583 -0.17 17.78 -24.11
C GLU A 583 -0.05 16.50 -24.93
N ALA A 584 1.08 15.79 -24.78
CA ALA A 584 1.37 14.59 -25.55
C ALA A 584 1.73 13.42 -24.63
N PHE A 585 1.19 12.23 -24.92
CA PHE A 585 1.54 11.00 -24.24
C PHE A 585 2.66 10.30 -24.99
N VAL A 586 3.88 10.38 -24.47
CA VAL A 586 5.07 9.94 -25.19
C VAL A 586 5.53 8.56 -24.75
N ASN A 587 5.99 7.79 -25.75
CA ASN A 587 6.52 6.44 -25.61
C ASN A 587 5.65 5.50 -24.77
N LYS A 588 4.33 5.69 -24.84
CA LYS A 588 3.29 4.95 -24.11
C LYS A 588 3.50 4.89 -22.59
N SER A 589 4.21 5.87 -22.01
CA SER A 589 4.66 5.79 -20.61
C SER A 589 4.38 7.05 -19.81
N THR A 590 4.60 8.25 -20.35
CA THR A 590 4.43 9.49 -19.57
C THR A 590 3.86 10.64 -20.40
N TRP A 591 3.17 11.56 -19.73
CA TRP A 591 2.70 12.80 -20.31
C TRP A 591 3.79 13.86 -20.28
N ILE A 592 3.92 14.59 -21.39
CA ILE A 592 4.71 15.82 -21.47
C ILE A 592 3.83 16.99 -21.87
N TYR A 593 4.25 18.17 -21.46
CA TYR A 593 3.64 19.44 -21.85
C TYR A 593 4.64 20.28 -22.62
N ILE A 594 4.23 20.88 -23.72
CA ILE A 594 5.10 21.67 -24.58
C ILE A 594 4.52 23.07 -24.72
N GLY A 595 5.36 24.07 -24.47
CA GLY A 595 4.97 25.49 -24.48
C GLY A 595 6.15 26.42 -24.30
N LYS A 596 5.86 27.71 -24.11
CA LYS A 596 6.84 28.73 -23.73
C LYS A 596 6.81 28.98 -22.23
N TYR A 597 7.99 29.04 -21.63
CA TYR A 597 8.20 29.37 -20.23
C TYR A 597 9.16 30.55 -20.15
N GLY A 598 8.61 31.75 -19.86
CA GLY A 598 9.29 33.00 -20.18
C GLY A 598 9.48 33.14 -21.70
N LYS A 599 10.70 33.43 -22.14
CA LYS A 599 11.03 33.60 -23.57
C LYS A 599 11.38 32.30 -24.28
N HIS A 600 11.57 31.19 -23.57
CA HIS A 600 12.10 29.94 -24.11
C HIS A 600 11.00 28.90 -24.34
N SER A 601 11.12 28.13 -25.42
CA SER A 601 10.34 26.91 -25.62
C SER A 601 10.86 25.82 -24.69
N VAL A 602 9.97 25.10 -24.02
CA VAL A 602 10.32 24.05 -23.06
C VAL A 602 9.45 22.81 -23.24
N VAL A 603 10.01 21.66 -22.86
CA VAL A 603 9.25 20.44 -22.56
C VAL A 603 9.14 20.33 -21.04
N VAL A 604 7.96 20.00 -20.52
CA VAL A 604 7.71 19.80 -19.09
C VAL A 604 7.30 18.36 -18.86
N GLY A 605 8.01 17.67 -17.96
CA GLY A 605 7.71 16.30 -17.54
C GLY A 605 7.30 16.22 -16.06
N ARG A 606 6.56 15.16 -15.72
CA ARG A 606 6.26 14.78 -14.34
C ARG A 606 6.69 13.35 -14.06
N SER A 607 7.52 13.14 -13.04
CA SER A 607 8.02 11.80 -12.68
C SER A 607 7.08 10.96 -11.81
N ALA A 608 6.20 11.57 -10.99
CA ALA A 608 5.31 10.84 -10.08
C ALA A 608 3.83 11.20 -10.25
N TYR A 609 3.00 10.20 -10.54
CA TYR A 609 1.53 10.30 -10.60
C TYR A 609 0.88 9.87 -9.28
N GLY A 610 1.64 9.21 -8.40
CA GLY A 610 1.25 8.82 -7.05
C GLY A 610 2.42 8.86 -6.07
N LYS A 611 2.13 8.69 -4.77
CA LYS A 611 3.15 8.73 -3.70
C LYS A 611 4.19 7.61 -3.83
N SER A 612 3.82 6.45 -4.37
CA SER A 612 4.71 5.30 -4.57
C SER A 612 5.73 5.50 -5.69
N GLN A 613 5.53 6.50 -6.56
CA GLN A 613 6.42 6.83 -7.68
C GLN A 613 7.32 8.04 -7.36
N GLN A 614 7.33 8.51 -6.11
CA GLN A 614 8.25 9.58 -5.67
C GLN A 614 9.60 8.96 -5.33
N GLY A 615 10.69 9.59 -5.76
CA GLY A 615 12.02 9.04 -5.61
C GLY A 615 12.87 9.05 -6.88
N GLY A 616 14.17 8.83 -6.67
CA GLY A 616 15.18 8.92 -7.72
C GLY A 616 15.06 7.85 -8.81
N LEU A 617 14.51 6.67 -8.51
CA LEU A 617 14.38 5.60 -9.52
C LEU A 617 13.32 5.94 -10.58
N ASP A 618 12.12 6.34 -10.15
CA ASP A 618 11.06 6.79 -11.06
C ASP A 618 11.46 8.08 -11.79
N ALA A 619 12.09 9.02 -11.08
CA ALA A 619 12.62 10.23 -11.70
C ALA A 619 13.64 9.92 -12.79
N TYR A 620 14.55 8.96 -12.56
CA TYR A 620 15.46 8.47 -13.59
C TYR A 620 14.72 7.85 -14.77
N ALA A 621 13.82 6.90 -14.51
CA ALA A 621 13.12 6.15 -15.55
C ALA A 621 12.29 7.07 -16.45
N VAL A 622 11.50 7.97 -15.86
CA VAL A 622 10.65 8.91 -16.60
C VAL A 622 11.49 9.93 -17.36
N THR A 623 12.51 10.51 -16.73
CA THR A 623 13.40 11.48 -17.40
C THR A 623 14.09 10.83 -18.60
N LYS A 624 14.62 9.61 -18.45
CA LYS A 624 15.23 8.85 -19.53
C LYS A 624 14.23 8.54 -20.65
N LYS A 625 12.99 8.20 -20.29
CA LYS A 625 11.92 7.90 -21.25
C LYS A 625 11.55 9.11 -22.10
N ILE A 626 11.50 10.30 -21.48
CA ILE A 626 11.29 11.58 -22.18
C ILE A 626 12.47 11.88 -23.12
N MET A 627 13.69 11.54 -22.69
CA MET A 627 14.94 11.78 -23.42
C MET A 627 15.36 10.65 -24.38
N GLU A 628 14.49 9.68 -24.69
CA GLU A 628 14.84 8.64 -25.66
C GLU A 628 15.24 9.30 -26.99
N THR A 629 16.36 8.86 -27.59
CA THR A 629 17.07 9.51 -28.70
C THR A 629 16.17 9.89 -29.88
N ASP A 630 15.09 9.15 -30.10
CA ASP A 630 14.14 9.41 -31.18
C ASP A 630 13.03 10.39 -30.83
N LEU A 631 12.96 10.89 -29.60
CA LEU A 631 11.88 11.77 -29.15
C LEU A 631 12.41 13.19 -28.89
N PHE A 632 13.35 13.35 -27.97
CA PHE A 632 13.76 14.67 -27.49
C PHE A 632 15.17 14.64 -26.88
N GLU A 633 16.03 15.55 -27.34
CA GLU A 633 17.42 15.68 -26.88
C GLU A 633 17.63 17.03 -26.18
N PRO A 634 17.29 17.17 -24.88
CA PRO A 634 17.51 18.41 -24.16
C PRO A 634 19.00 18.67 -23.95
N LYS A 635 19.41 19.94 -23.99
CA LYS A 635 20.73 20.40 -23.50
C LYS A 635 20.69 20.71 -22.01
N TYR A 636 19.52 21.09 -21.49
CA TYR A 636 19.34 21.56 -20.12
C TYR A 636 18.19 20.81 -19.42
N ILE A 637 18.42 20.34 -18.20
CA ILE A 637 17.37 19.81 -17.33
C ILE A 637 17.29 20.63 -16.05
N ILE A 638 16.11 21.16 -15.76
CA ILE A 638 15.84 21.93 -14.55
C ILE A 638 14.79 21.17 -13.73
N ALA A 639 15.20 20.61 -12.60
CA ALA A 639 14.29 19.94 -11.68
C ALA A 639 13.64 20.98 -10.75
N VAL A 640 12.35 21.23 -10.93
CA VAL A 640 11.58 22.26 -10.22
C VAL A 640 10.63 21.61 -9.22
N GLY A 641 10.50 22.15 -8.01
CA GLY A 641 9.54 21.61 -7.06
C GLY A 641 9.72 22.00 -5.60
N VAL A 642 9.43 21.08 -4.69
CA VAL A 642 9.48 21.27 -3.24
C VAL A 642 10.59 20.45 -2.58
N CYS A 643 11.08 20.93 -1.44
CA CYS A 643 12.04 20.25 -0.57
C CYS A 643 11.68 20.52 0.89
N TYR A 644 12.29 19.78 1.83
CA TYR A 644 12.28 20.17 3.24
C TYR A 644 13.50 21.03 3.59
N GLY A 645 13.35 21.90 4.58
CA GLY A 645 14.44 22.75 5.07
C GLY A 645 15.29 22.03 6.12
N MET A 646 16.62 22.12 5.99
CA MET A 646 17.54 21.47 6.92
C MET A 646 17.69 22.23 8.24
N ASN A 647 17.59 23.56 8.19
CA ASN A 647 17.77 24.43 9.35
C ASN A 647 16.91 25.70 9.24
N GLN A 648 16.00 25.88 10.20
CA GLN A 648 15.10 27.02 10.30
C GLN A 648 15.83 28.36 10.51
N SER A 649 17.09 28.35 10.92
CA SER A 649 17.90 29.57 11.02
C SER A 649 18.58 29.98 9.71
N GLN A 650 18.49 29.16 8.67
CA GLN A 650 19.19 29.37 7.39
C GLN A 650 18.22 29.53 6.21
N VAL A 651 17.09 28.84 6.26
CA VAL A 651 16.03 28.91 5.25
C VAL A 651 14.67 28.96 5.96
N GLN A 652 13.69 29.65 5.37
CA GLN A 652 12.30 29.71 5.83
C GLN A 652 11.36 28.89 4.93
N LEU A 653 10.14 28.59 5.41
CA LEU A 653 9.12 28.00 4.55
C LEU A 653 8.82 28.93 3.38
N GLY A 654 8.77 28.38 2.17
CA GLY A 654 8.54 29.11 0.93
C GLY A 654 9.79 29.72 0.29
N ASP A 655 10.92 29.79 0.99
CA ASP A 655 12.20 30.17 0.39
C ASP A 655 12.60 29.20 -0.72
N VAL A 656 13.28 29.72 -1.74
CA VAL A 656 13.80 28.93 -2.87
C VAL A 656 15.26 28.57 -2.61
N ILE A 657 15.64 27.34 -2.94
CA ILE A 657 17.00 26.81 -2.87
C ILE A 657 17.42 26.39 -4.27
N VAL A 658 18.46 27.05 -4.78
CA VAL A 658 19.18 26.70 -6.02
C VAL A 658 20.33 25.77 -5.64
N SER A 659 20.22 24.50 -6.00
CA SER A 659 21.23 23.51 -5.68
C SER A 659 22.50 23.74 -6.49
N ASP A 660 23.63 24.00 -5.82
CA ASP A 660 24.95 24.00 -6.44
C ASP A 660 25.56 22.59 -6.54
N MET A 661 25.04 21.65 -5.75
CA MET A 661 25.48 20.26 -5.66
C MET A 661 24.39 19.39 -5.06
N ILE A 662 24.14 18.24 -5.70
CA ILE A 662 23.29 17.19 -5.12
C ILE A 662 24.11 16.25 -4.26
N ILE A 663 23.64 16.00 -3.05
CA ILE A 663 24.25 15.06 -2.11
C ILE A 663 23.48 13.74 -2.19
N ASP A 664 24.04 12.77 -2.92
CA ASP A 664 23.48 11.44 -3.10
C ASP A 664 23.91 10.52 -1.96
N LEU A 665 23.02 10.34 -0.98
CA LEU A 665 23.27 9.50 0.20
C LEU A 665 23.55 8.03 -0.13
N SER A 666 23.09 7.53 -1.28
CA SER A 666 23.33 6.14 -1.70
C SER A 666 24.82 5.86 -1.98
N THR A 667 25.60 6.92 -2.19
CA THR A 667 27.04 6.85 -2.44
C THR A 667 27.89 7.04 -1.18
N TYR A 668 27.29 7.19 0.01
CA TYR A 668 28.06 7.35 1.24
C TYR A 668 28.39 6.00 1.90
N ARG A 669 29.52 5.96 2.59
CA ARG A 669 29.90 4.88 3.51
C ARG A 669 29.84 5.42 4.93
N LYS A 670 29.07 4.75 5.79
CA LYS A 670 29.07 4.97 7.24
C LYS A 670 30.02 3.97 7.89
N GLU A 671 31.00 4.49 8.62
CA GLU A 671 31.92 3.75 9.48
C GLU A 671 31.66 4.16 10.95
N PRO A 672 32.16 3.43 11.96
CA PRO A 672 31.83 3.69 13.36
C PRO A 672 32.09 5.13 13.84
N ALA A 673 32.98 5.88 13.18
CA ALA A 673 33.35 7.26 13.55
C ALA A 673 33.43 8.24 12.37
N SER A 674 33.07 7.83 11.16
CA SER A 674 33.21 8.67 9.95
C SER A 674 32.14 8.36 8.92
N ILE A 675 31.74 9.39 8.17
CA ILE A 675 30.87 9.26 7.01
C ILE A 675 31.58 9.91 5.84
N ALA A 676 31.88 9.12 4.81
CA ALA A 676 32.62 9.57 3.64
C ALA A 676 31.89 9.21 2.35
N ALA A 677 31.88 10.14 1.39
CA ALA A 677 31.37 9.88 0.07
C ALA A 677 32.30 8.88 -0.66
N ARG A 678 31.72 7.83 -1.24
CA ARG A 678 32.47 6.84 -2.04
C ARG A 678 32.71 7.32 -3.47
N ARG A 679 32.01 8.37 -3.90
CA ARG A 679 32.07 8.97 -5.23
C ARG A 679 31.95 10.48 -5.11
N ALA A 680 32.49 11.20 -6.10
CA ALA A 680 32.25 12.63 -6.23
C ALA A 680 30.75 12.90 -6.31
N GLN A 681 30.29 13.91 -5.60
CA GLN A 681 28.89 14.32 -5.60
C GLN A 681 28.60 15.15 -6.86
N PRO A 682 27.46 14.96 -7.55
CA PRO A 682 27.18 15.66 -8.79
C PRO A 682 27.09 17.18 -8.56
N PRO A 683 27.98 18.00 -9.15
CA PRO A 683 27.81 19.44 -9.14
C PRO A 683 26.67 19.83 -10.08
N ALA A 684 26.00 20.95 -9.81
CA ALA A 684 25.12 21.56 -10.78
C ALA A 684 25.89 21.89 -12.06
N GLY A 685 25.22 21.83 -13.20
CA GLY A 685 25.84 22.19 -14.45
C GLY A 685 26.12 23.69 -14.52
N VAL A 686 27.28 24.02 -15.09
CA VAL A 686 27.92 25.34 -14.96
C VAL A 686 27.07 26.44 -15.60
N THR A 687 26.40 26.15 -16.72
CA THR A 687 25.59 27.13 -17.44
C THR A 687 24.35 27.48 -16.62
N LEU A 688 23.64 26.48 -16.12
CA LEU A 688 22.43 26.68 -15.34
C LEU A 688 22.75 27.31 -13.99
N LEU A 689 23.86 26.93 -13.34
CA LEU A 689 24.26 27.57 -12.08
C LEU A 689 24.64 29.05 -12.28
N SER A 690 25.32 29.40 -13.38
CA SER A 690 25.63 30.79 -13.69
C SER A 690 24.35 31.62 -13.94
N LEU A 691 23.32 31.00 -14.50
CA LEU A 691 22.03 31.64 -14.74
C LEU A 691 21.24 31.79 -13.44
N PHE A 692 20.92 30.68 -12.79
CA PHE A 692 20.02 30.65 -11.64
C PHE A 692 20.72 31.00 -10.31
N GLY A 693 22.04 31.07 -10.27
CA GLY A 693 22.80 31.42 -9.05
C GLY A 693 22.76 32.91 -8.70
N ASN A 694 22.37 33.80 -9.64
CA ASN A 694 22.18 35.21 -9.33
C ASN A 694 20.80 35.45 -8.71
N THR A 695 20.78 35.62 -7.38
CA THR A 695 19.57 35.73 -6.59
C THR A 695 19.13 37.18 -6.30
N SER A 696 19.99 38.16 -6.59
CA SER A 696 19.90 39.52 -6.05
C SER A 696 18.73 40.38 -6.58
N GLU A 697 18.18 40.06 -7.75
CA GLU A 697 17.14 40.85 -8.42
C GLU A 697 15.74 40.22 -8.34
N PHE A 698 15.64 38.97 -7.89
CA PHE A 698 14.36 38.29 -7.76
C PHE A 698 13.55 38.88 -6.60
N LYS A 699 12.28 39.20 -6.87
CA LYS A 699 11.37 39.76 -5.87
C LYS A 699 10.02 39.04 -5.94
N MET A 700 9.71 38.32 -4.87
CA MET A 700 8.42 37.69 -4.66
C MET A 700 8.06 37.83 -3.18
N LYS A 701 6.80 38.16 -2.89
CA LYS A 701 6.31 38.24 -1.52
C LYS A 701 5.62 36.93 -1.12
N HIS A 702 5.63 36.65 0.18
CA HIS A 702 4.77 35.62 0.78
C HIS A 702 3.28 35.99 0.78
N SER A 703 2.84 37.14 0.27
CA SER A 703 1.43 37.42 -0.06
C SER A 703 1.29 38.82 -0.64
N ASP A 704 0.10 39.17 -1.10
CA ASP A 704 -0.24 40.53 -1.55
C ASP A 704 -0.39 41.54 -0.40
N LYS A 705 -0.18 41.13 0.86
CA LYS A 705 -0.22 42.04 2.01
C LYS A 705 0.95 43.03 1.92
N GLU A 706 0.67 44.28 2.29
CA GLU A 706 1.64 45.38 2.23
C GLU A 706 2.97 45.04 2.92
N ASN A 707 2.89 44.41 4.10
CA ASN A 707 4.02 44.01 4.94
C ASN A 707 4.40 42.52 4.83
N ALA A 708 4.03 41.83 3.75
CA ALA A 708 4.43 40.44 3.58
C ALA A 708 5.96 40.31 3.46
N GLU A 709 6.52 39.30 4.12
CA GLU A 709 7.94 38.94 4.00
C GLU A 709 8.28 38.60 2.54
N MET A 710 9.54 38.81 2.17
CA MET A 710 10.06 38.46 0.85
C MET A 710 10.52 37.01 0.85
N VAL A 711 10.25 36.30 -0.25
CA VAL A 711 10.84 34.99 -0.51
C VAL A 711 12.34 35.19 -0.72
N GLU A 712 13.15 34.55 0.11
CA GLU A 712 14.60 34.53 -0.09
C GLU A 712 14.99 33.40 -1.04
N VAL A 713 16.08 33.62 -1.77
CA VAL A 713 16.66 32.61 -2.66
C VAL A 713 18.07 32.31 -2.20
N HIS A 714 18.27 31.07 -1.82
CA HIS A 714 19.52 30.54 -1.30
C HIS A 714 20.22 29.70 -2.36
N CYS A 715 21.54 29.66 -2.33
CA CYS A 715 22.32 28.78 -3.18
C CYS A 715 23.20 27.88 -2.30
N GLY A 716 23.11 26.56 -2.50
CA GLY A 716 23.89 25.61 -1.74
C GLY A 716 23.41 24.16 -1.87
N PRO A 717 24.06 23.22 -1.18
CA PRO A 717 23.81 21.79 -1.39
C PRO A 717 22.41 21.33 -0.96
N ILE A 718 21.83 20.43 -1.74
CA ILE A 718 20.58 19.73 -1.40
C ILE A 718 20.83 18.22 -1.27
N VAL A 719 20.31 17.61 -0.20
CA VAL A 719 20.35 16.16 0.01
C VAL A 719 19.28 15.47 -0.81
N SER A 720 19.65 14.47 -1.61
CA SER A 720 18.70 13.66 -2.38
C SER A 720 18.70 12.22 -1.87
N SER A 721 17.52 11.71 -1.49
CA SER A 721 17.38 10.36 -0.96
C SER A 721 16.04 9.73 -1.35
N SER A 722 16.00 8.40 -1.50
CA SER A 722 14.74 7.69 -1.76
C SER A 722 13.83 7.57 -0.52
N VAL A 723 14.17 8.23 0.59
CA VAL A 723 13.40 8.19 1.84
C VAL A 723 12.65 9.50 2.01
N LEU A 724 11.34 9.41 2.26
CA LEU A 724 10.56 10.55 2.74
C LEU A 724 10.96 10.82 4.20
N VAL A 725 11.77 11.85 4.42
CA VAL A 725 12.21 12.25 5.77
C VAL A 725 11.04 12.93 6.48
N ASP A 726 10.65 12.39 7.63
CA ASP A 726 9.68 12.97 8.56
C ASP A 726 10.02 12.56 10.00
N ASP A 727 11.31 12.63 10.35
CA ASP A 727 11.86 12.23 11.63
C ASP A 727 13.01 13.17 12.00
N ALA A 728 12.89 13.87 13.13
CA ALA A 728 13.83 14.90 13.54
C ALA A 728 15.25 14.35 13.79
N GLU A 729 15.37 13.14 14.32
CA GLU A 729 16.68 12.53 14.61
C GLU A 729 17.35 12.05 13.33
N PHE A 730 16.61 11.46 12.39
CA PHE A 730 17.12 11.08 11.09
C PHE A 730 17.57 12.32 10.30
N LYS A 731 16.79 13.41 10.30
CA LYS A 731 17.21 14.69 9.70
C LYS A 731 18.49 15.23 10.33
N LYS A 732 18.64 15.12 11.66
CA LYS A 732 19.87 15.51 12.36
C LYS A 732 21.07 14.66 11.89
N GLN A 733 20.90 13.35 11.70
CA GLN A 733 21.93 12.50 11.12
C GLN A 733 22.30 12.93 9.69
N LEU A 734 21.34 13.33 8.86
CA LEU A 734 21.62 13.87 7.52
C LEU A 734 22.43 15.18 7.59
N LYS A 735 22.11 16.05 8.55
CA LYS A 735 22.87 17.27 8.81
C LYS A 735 24.30 16.98 9.26
N GLU A 736 24.53 15.91 10.01
CA GLU A 736 25.90 15.47 10.37
C GLU A 736 26.68 14.98 9.14
N VAL A 737 26.02 14.32 8.18
CA VAL A 737 26.65 13.90 6.91
C VAL A 737 27.08 15.10 6.07
N ARG A 738 26.23 16.13 6.00
CA ARG A 738 26.53 17.37 5.27
C ARG A 738 26.01 18.59 6.03
N PRO A 739 26.84 19.20 6.90
CA PRO A 739 26.43 20.35 7.72
C PRO A 739 26.00 21.59 6.92
N GLY A 740 26.52 21.74 5.70
CA GLY A 740 26.18 22.83 4.79
C GLY A 740 24.96 22.59 3.90
N ALA A 741 24.26 21.45 4.01
CA ALA A 741 23.06 21.22 3.22
C ALA A 741 21.93 22.15 3.67
N LEU A 742 21.27 22.80 2.71
CA LEU A 742 20.19 23.75 2.97
C LEU A 742 18.81 23.08 3.00
N GLY A 743 18.65 21.98 2.27
CA GLY A 743 17.42 21.21 2.25
C GLY A 743 17.60 19.78 1.76
N GLY A 744 16.48 19.06 1.62
CA GLY A 744 16.47 17.75 1.01
C GLY A 744 15.19 17.39 0.25
N GLU A 745 15.35 16.49 -0.72
CA GLU A 745 14.33 16.07 -1.69
C GLU A 745 14.58 14.60 -2.13
N MET A 746 13.78 14.09 -3.08
CA MET A 746 13.79 12.66 -3.42
C MET A 746 14.15 12.32 -4.87
N GLU A 747 14.18 13.28 -5.81
CA GLU A 747 14.27 13.01 -7.25
C GLU A 747 15.61 13.36 -7.90
N GLY A 748 16.34 14.32 -7.33
CA GLY A 748 17.53 14.96 -7.89
C GLY A 748 18.59 13.98 -8.35
N THR A 749 18.95 12.98 -7.53
CA THR A 749 19.92 11.93 -7.91
C THR A 749 19.50 11.19 -9.19
N GLY A 750 18.20 10.89 -9.34
CA GLY A 750 17.66 10.22 -10.51
C GLY A 750 17.75 11.04 -11.78
N ILE A 751 17.42 12.33 -11.67
CA ILE A 751 17.46 13.28 -12.79
C ILE A 751 18.90 13.50 -13.25
N PHE A 752 19.85 13.71 -12.31
CA PHE A 752 21.27 13.82 -12.64
C PHE A 752 21.82 12.54 -13.25
N ARG A 753 21.37 11.36 -12.77
CA ARG A 753 21.74 10.08 -13.37
C ARG A 753 21.24 9.99 -14.81
N ALA A 754 20.01 10.39 -15.10
CA ALA A 754 19.46 10.38 -16.45
C ALA A 754 20.22 11.33 -17.37
N ALA A 755 20.54 12.53 -16.91
CA ALA A 755 21.39 13.50 -17.63
C ALA A 755 22.78 12.93 -17.97
N SER A 756 23.36 12.13 -17.06
CA SER A 756 24.67 11.50 -17.27
C SER A 756 24.66 10.26 -18.17
N ASP A 757 23.49 9.66 -18.41
CA ASP A 757 23.34 8.38 -19.11
C ASP A 757 23.07 8.50 -20.61
N VAL A 758 22.85 9.72 -21.09
CA VAL A 758 22.65 9.98 -22.52
C VAL A 758 23.98 10.23 -23.22
N HIS A 759 23.96 10.06 -24.54
CA HIS A 759 25.16 10.10 -25.38
C HIS A 759 25.67 11.53 -25.65
N HIS A 760 24.84 12.54 -25.43
CA HIS A 760 25.18 13.96 -25.55
C HIS A 760 25.35 14.60 -24.17
N LYS A 761 26.03 15.77 -24.12
CA LYS A 761 26.23 16.48 -22.86
C LYS A 761 24.95 17.20 -22.44
N VAL A 762 24.49 16.93 -21.22
CA VAL A 762 23.34 17.58 -20.60
C VAL A 762 23.77 18.32 -19.33
N ASP A 763 23.42 19.60 -19.25
CA ASP A 763 23.63 20.46 -18.10
C ASP A 763 22.37 20.40 -17.22
N ALA A 764 22.51 20.09 -15.93
CA ALA A 764 21.36 19.83 -15.03
C ALA A 764 21.46 20.62 -13.72
N ILE A 765 20.31 21.09 -13.22
CA ILE A 765 20.19 21.80 -11.94
C ILE A 765 18.92 21.40 -11.20
N VAL A 766 18.94 21.51 -9.87
CA VAL A 766 17.76 21.32 -9.01
C VAL A 766 17.44 22.63 -8.32
N ILE A 767 16.19 23.08 -8.45
CA ILE A 767 15.66 24.33 -7.88
C ILE A 767 14.37 23.97 -7.15
N LYS A 768 14.41 24.03 -5.82
CA LYS A 768 13.29 23.59 -4.97
C LYS A 768 12.95 24.68 -3.97
N ALA A 769 11.70 24.78 -3.54
CA ALA A 769 11.32 25.66 -2.43
C ALA A 769 10.95 24.86 -1.18
N VAL A 770 11.14 25.46 -0.01
CA VAL A 770 10.94 24.78 1.28
C VAL A 770 9.44 24.64 1.57
N GLY A 771 8.94 23.41 1.63
CA GLY A 771 7.53 23.10 1.89
C GLY A 771 7.24 22.57 3.30
N ASP A 772 8.26 22.04 3.99
CA ASP A 772 8.16 21.51 5.36
C ASP A 772 9.53 21.37 6.03
N TRP A 773 9.55 20.88 7.28
CA TRP A 773 10.76 20.72 8.08
C TRP A 773 11.22 19.28 8.27
N ALA A 774 10.50 18.27 7.77
CA ALA A 774 10.87 16.87 7.90
C ALA A 774 11.23 16.43 9.34
N ASP A 775 10.44 16.86 10.33
CA ASP A 775 10.71 16.70 11.76
C ASP A 775 9.63 15.89 12.51
N GLY A 776 8.75 15.19 11.79
CA GLY A 776 7.63 14.46 12.36
C GLY A 776 6.36 15.30 12.53
N LYS A 777 6.39 16.58 12.12
CA LYS A 777 5.27 17.53 12.24
C LYS A 777 4.81 18.07 10.90
N LYS A 778 4.97 17.29 9.83
CA LYS A 778 4.66 17.70 8.45
C LYS A 778 3.22 18.20 8.26
N ASP A 779 2.27 17.75 9.08
CA ASP A 779 0.87 18.21 9.06
C ASP A 779 0.71 19.70 9.43
N GLU A 780 1.59 20.25 10.27
CA GLU A 780 1.60 21.68 10.62
C GLU A 780 1.96 22.56 9.41
N CYS A 781 2.67 21.99 8.42
CA CYS A 781 3.13 22.68 7.21
C CYS A 781 2.25 22.41 5.98
N LYS A 782 1.09 21.73 6.12
CA LYS A 782 0.34 21.14 5.00
C LYS A 782 0.01 22.10 3.84
N GLY A 783 -0.24 23.38 4.10
CA GLY A 783 -0.57 24.37 3.06
C GLY A 783 0.64 25.01 2.37
N TRP A 784 1.86 24.80 2.87
CA TRP A 784 3.07 25.43 2.31
C TRP A 784 3.55 24.79 1.01
N LYS A 785 3.15 23.54 0.72
CA LYS A 785 3.58 22.84 -0.50
C LYS A 785 3.10 23.52 -1.79
N ASP A 786 1.91 24.08 -1.78
CA ASP A 786 1.35 24.78 -2.95
C ASP A 786 2.13 26.08 -3.19
N PHE A 787 2.38 26.85 -2.13
CA PHE A 787 3.20 28.06 -2.21
C PHE A 787 4.63 27.76 -2.61
N ALA A 788 5.29 26.76 -2.02
CA ALA A 788 6.63 26.36 -2.37
C ALA A 788 6.72 25.94 -3.85
N SER A 789 5.77 25.13 -4.32
CA SER A 789 5.68 24.74 -5.74
C SER A 789 5.58 25.96 -6.66
N HIS A 790 4.75 26.94 -6.28
CA HIS A 790 4.59 28.19 -7.01
C HIS A 790 5.85 29.08 -6.94
N ALA A 791 6.50 29.19 -5.79
CA ALA A 791 7.69 30.02 -5.60
C ALA A 791 8.88 29.50 -6.44
N ALA A 792 9.14 28.19 -6.40
CA ALA A 792 10.18 27.57 -7.23
C ALA A 792 9.90 27.77 -8.73
N ALA A 793 8.65 27.58 -9.17
CA ALA A 793 8.25 27.81 -10.55
C ALA A 793 8.42 29.29 -10.97
N THR A 794 8.02 30.22 -10.10
CA THR A 794 8.14 31.67 -10.32
C THR A 794 9.60 32.09 -10.49
N TYR A 795 10.50 31.55 -9.66
CA TYR A 795 11.94 31.82 -9.76
C TYR A 795 12.52 31.34 -11.10
N VAL A 796 12.19 30.12 -11.50
CA VAL A 796 12.65 29.58 -12.80
C VAL A 796 12.09 30.41 -13.96
N HIS A 797 10.83 30.83 -13.86
CA HIS A 797 10.18 31.63 -14.90
C HIS A 797 10.86 32.99 -15.04
N TYR A 798 11.10 33.66 -13.92
CA TYR A 798 11.76 34.96 -13.87
C TYR A 798 13.09 34.95 -14.63
N HIS A 799 13.94 33.96 -14.38
CA HIS A 799 15.24 33.86 -15.08
C HIS A 799 15.09 33.55 -16.56
N LEU A 800 14.22 32.60 -16.92
CA LEU A 800 13.97 32.27 -18.33
C LEU A 800 13.26 33.41 -19.09
N ASP A 801 12.57 34.32 -18.42
CA ASP A 801 11.99 35.51 -19.04
C ASP A 801 13.00 36.64 -19.23
N ASN A 802 14.02 36.73 -18.36
CA ASN A 802 15.05 37.77 -18.43
C ASN A 802 16.26 37.40 -19.29
N VAL A 803 16.47 36.12 -19.59
CA VAL A 803 17.52 35.67 -20.50
C VAL A 803 17.07 35.75 -21.96
N PRO A 804 17.88 36.33 -22.87
CA PRO A 804 17.61 36.31 -24.31
C PRO A 804 17.35 34.88 -24.83
N ALA A 805 16.40 34.72 -25.75
CA ALA A 805 15.99 33.41 -26.25
C ALA A 805 17.12 32.61 -26.93
N ASP A 806 18.17 33.29 -27.38
CA ASP A 806 19.36 32.74 -28.04
C ASP A 806 20.49 32.35 -27.08
N ALA A 807 20.47 32.82 -25.83
CA ALA A 807 21.54 32.57 -24.87
C ALA A 807 21.59 31.11 -24.35
N LEU A 808 20.50 30.35 -24.51
CA LEU A 808 20.40 28.93 -24.15
C LEU A 808 20.15 28.03 -25.37
N ASN A 809 20.47 28.50 -26.59
CA ASN A 809 20.24 27.75 -27.83
C ASN A 809 21.34 26.76 -28.21
#